data_AF-A0A8T1VNH5-F1
#
_entry.id   AF-A0A8T1VNH5-F1
#
_cell.length_a   1.000
_cell.length_b   1.000
_cell.length_c   1.000
_cell.angle_alpha   90.00
_cell.angle_beta   90.00
_cell.angle_gamma   90.00
#
_symmetry.space_group_name_H-M   'P 1'
#
loop_
_entity.id
_entity.type
_entity.pdbx_description
1 polymer ?
#
loop_
_entity_poly.entity_id
_entity_poly.type
_entity_poly.pdbx_seq_one_letter_code
_entity_poly.pdbx_strand_id
1 'polypeptide(L)'
;MRFTPSTYRRKPRICPEIVRQRLRVLCGHHGDATESFRGRRKPTTREVIGALYQWIICISIVFLVLAQLLGAVRNTTTTTQHILYGRDPGRGPYEIVGSNDIPYADRVVACVRYGRKFEPRLVSSLLASEGTEVVLEDSTGTANHGYRIVQRRTGKATDALDSSVYSSYEGICALVSTTLDSILDACSALGYTNLTTDALRVVDGVDSKRLFRIPYSLPVLIMPFWDNTEQARHTIPTWNGESCMFRLEDAYIGNANGGSNATKASLRAVNRTVRLERTETWLKRPGGVWKHGWYEDLEGGQWFSDVISSNTGPPYYMAYRMFDTLSGLEVNCSNQEDCLAEPKVNRWGTKFITYEYPRDLNSISVQSGSSYGIYLYETNQADMVRIIYDWETLVSNLSVILVLIRWVLSLAALHFGAVQRKIPCYGGGLGCVSSYRIFDLLLISMLPQLKMTLTAFWTVGCRFEGQQAGLSEAWFTIYPSIAQLMLMYFSLLNLLAKLTRRRMTDALFGPSVAFLCLIHYFRSELAASPVWNDIDGRVSTLVFSDEVKKMTLLDYFTSDLAWRINGRVVGIFWTKLALLGINLLPLLAARPFPIPKRGGYQLLRGVEKAFALKANHVGGLGISPVYLAVPYEIGSSDRTNIAQRSYPQAELKKVASQDSILERAIYLNSYELLRLGYVVFGDHYIITFDDWDFLSAMAPLRMFYHLWNQRVCVWTLEEVESTAESYGLRALKSLEPEMWRLDDKRLQSIPFWRISSCVVRC
;
A
#
# COMPACT_ATOMS: atom_id res chain seq x y z
N MET A 1 -23.04 -44.49 46.12
CA MET A 1 -23.22 -45.83 45.54
C MET A 1 -22.18 -46.05 44.45
N ARG A 2 -21.26 -47.00 44.66
CA ARG A 2 -20.46 -47.61 43.58
C ARG A 2 -21.37 -48.56 42.81
N PHE A 3 -21.29 -48.57 41.48
CA PHE A 3 -21.24 -49.77 40.63
C PHE A 3 -20.90 -49.34 39.19
N THR A 4 -19.75 -49.83 38.70
CA THR A 4 -19.45 -50.11 37.28
C THR A 4 -19.80 -51.60 37.02
N PRO A 5 -19.74 -52.20 35.79
CA PRO A 5 -19.20 -51.74 34.49
C PRO A 5 -19.95 -52.19 33.19
N SER A 6 -19.38 -51.77 32.04
CA SER A 6 -19.50 -52.31 30.65
C SER A 6 -20.76 -51.93 29.85
N THR A 7 -20.68 -51.33 28.66
CA THR A 7 -20.16 -51.97 27.43
C THR A 7 -19.86 -50.94 26.31
N TYR A 8 -18.75 -51.19 25.62
CA TYR A 8 -18.39 -50.87 24.23
C TYR A 8 -19.35 -50.02 23.35
N ARG A 9 -18.88 -48.85 22.88
CA ARG A 9 -19.25 -48.32 21.54
C ARG A 9 -18.09 -47.57 20.88
N ARG A 10 -17.96 -47.85 19.57
CA ARG A 10 -16.82 -47.65 18.68
C ARG A 10 -16.45 -46.18 18.45
N LYS A 11 -15.15 -45.86 18.57
CA LYS A 11 -14.53 -44.69 17.90
C LYS A 11 -14.50 -44.92 16.39
N PRO A 12 -14.81 -43.93 15.54
CA PRO A 12 -14.54 -44.04 14.11
C PRO A 12 -13.01 -44.07 13.91
N ARG A 13 -12.51 -45.18 13.35
CA ARG A 13 -11.15 -45.26 12.81
C ARG A 13 -11.09 -44.37 11.57
N ILE A 14 -10.65 -43.14 11.73
CA ILE A 14 -10.10 -42.38 10.60
C ILE A 14 -8.72 -42.98 10.35
N CYS A 15 -8.56 -43.68 9.23
CA CYS A 15 -7.30 -44.28 8.80
C CYS A 15 -6.18 -43.21 8.79
N PRO A 16 -5.09 -43.38 9.57
CA PRO A 16 -3.97 -42.44 9.57
C PRO A 16 -3.28 -42.32 8.21
N GLU A 17 -3.47 -43.29 7.31
CA GLU A 17 -2.86 -43.30 5.97
C GLU A 17 -3.50 -42.33 4.98
N ILE A 18 -4.81 -42.05 5.08
CA ILE A 18 -5.49 -41.12 4.16
C ILE A 18 -5.19 -39.66 4.55
N VAL A 19 -5.02 -39.38 5.85
CA VAL A 19 -4.55 -38.07 6.33
C VAL A 19 -3.05 -37.87 6.05
N ARG A 20 -2.24 -38.95 6.09
CA ARG A 20 -0.83 -38.91 5.65
C ARG A 20 -0.66 -38.71 4.16
N GLN A 21 -1.55 -39.25 3.32
CA GLN A 21 -1.47 -39.07 1.87
C GLN A 21 -1.95 -37.70 1.42
N ARG A 22 -2.95 -37.08 2.07
CA ARG A 22 -3.42 -35.73 1.70
C ARG A 22 -2.54 -34.59 2.22
N LEU A 23 -1.85 -34.75 3.35
CA LEU A 23 -0.85 -33.76 3.83
C LEU A 23 0.48 -33.78 3.05
N ARG A 24 0.78 -34.86 2.31
CA ARG A 24 1.94 -34.91 1.39
C ARG A 24 1.76 -34.09 0.12
N VAL A 25 0.54 -33.64 -0.19
CA VAL A 25 0.26 -32.87 -1.42
C VAL A 25 0.43 -31.36 -1.19
N LEU A 26 0.45 -30.90 0.07
CA LEU A 26 0.63 -29.48 0.43
C LEU A 26 2.00 -29.14 1.03
N CYS A 27 2.73 -30.14 1.53
CA CYS A 27 4.16 -30.01 1.82
C CYS A 27 4.93 -30.64 0.66
N GLY A 28 5.58 -29.80 -0.14
CA GLY A 28 6.34 -30.23 -1.33
C GLY A 28 7.14 -31.50 -1.08
N HIS A 29 7.03 -32.42 -2.04
CA HIS A 29 7.75 -33.69 -2.11
C HIS A 29 9.11 -33.67 -1.39
N HIS A 30 9.19 -34.35 -0.24
CA HIS A 30 10.35 -35.18 0.06
C HIS A 30 10.18 -36.48 -0.75
N GLY A 31 10.27 -36.35 -2.09
CA GLY A 31 10.65 -37.49 -2.91
C GLY A 31 12.13 -37.73 -2.67
N ASP A 32 12.55 -39.00 -2.68
CA ASP A 32 13.97 -39.36 -2.77
C ASP A 32 14.62 -38.52 -3.88
N ALA A 33 15.35 -37.48 -3.49
CA ALA A 33 16.02 -36.56 -4.38
C ALA A 33 17.33 -37.17 -4.87
N THR A 34 17.25 -38.36 -5.48
CA THR A 34 18.24 -38.82 -6.44
C THR A 34 17.72 -38.44 -7.81
N GLU A 35 17.75 -37.14 -8.15
CA GLU A 35 17.73 -36.77 -9.57
C GLU A 35 19.05 -37.26 -10.16
N SER A 36 19.01 -38.37 -10.88
CA SER A 36 20.15 -38.86 -11.63
C SER A 36 20.51 -37.81 -12.70
N PHE A 37 21.74 -37.35 -12.67
CA PHE A 37 22.30 -36.48 -13.71
C PHE A 37 22.49 -37.33 -14.97
N ARG A 38 21.43 -37.52 -15.77
CA ARG A 38 21.56 -38.09 -17.12
C ARG A 38 21.96 -36.98 -18.10
N GLY A 39 23.01 -37.23 -18.87
CA GLY A 39 23.71 -36.25 -19.71
C GLY A 39 22.85 -35.42 -20.66
N ARG A 40 23.40 -34.27 -21.11
CA ARG A 40 22.78 -33.27 -22.02
C ARG A 40 21.25 -33.13 -21.85
N ARG A 41 20.80 -32.78 -20.65
CA ARG A 41 19.39 -32.41 -20.44
C ARG A 41 19.17 -31.00 -21.01
N LYS A 42 18.31 -30.88 -22.04
CA LYS A 42 17.73 -29.58 -22.40
C LYS A 42 16.96 -29.07 -21.17
N PRO A 43 17.04 -27.77 -20.82
CA PRO A 43 16.30 -27.25 -19.67
C PRO A 43 14.83 -27.58 -19.84
N THR A 44 14.20 -28.06 -18.76
CA THR A 44 12.78 -28.41 -18.83
C THR A 44 11.93 -27.15 -18.96
N THR A 45 10.75 -27.24 -19.57
CA THR A 45 9.84 -26.08 -19.68
C THR A 45 9.53 -25.45 -18.33
N ARG A 46 9.46 -26.26 -17.26
CA ARG A 46 9.25 -25.78 -15.88
C ARG A 46 10.42 -24.96 -15.35
N GLU A 47 11.65 -25.39 -15.61
CA GLU A 47 12.87 -24.66 -15.23
C GLU A 47 12.94 -23.31 -15.95
N VAL A 48 12.67 -23.29 -17.25
CA VAL A 48 12.65 -22.05 -18.04
C VAL A 48 11.56 -21.09 -17.55
N ILE A 49 10.34 -21.58 -17.30
CA ILE A 49 9.25 -20.77 -16.75
C ILE A 49 9.61 -20.22 -15.37
N GLY A 50 10.20 -21.04 -14.49
CA GLY A 50 10.63 -20.60 -13.16
C GLY A 50 11.73 -19.53 -13.21
N ALA A 51 12.68 -19.65 -14.14
CA ALA A 51 13.71 -18.66 -14.37
C ALA A 51 13.15 -17.34 -14.93
N LEU A 52 12.26 -17.42 -15.93
CA LEU A 52 11.56 -16.26 -16.49
C LEU A 52 10.72 -15.53 -15.45
N TYR A 53 10.00 -16.27 -14.60
CA TYR A 53 9.23 -15.73 -13.49
C TYR A 53 10.11 -14.87 -12.56
N GLN A 54 11.29 -15.35 -12.18
CA GLN A 54 12.19 -14.58 -11.30
C GLN A 54 12.77 -13.35 -11.99
N TRP A 55 13.10 -13.43 -13.28
CA TRP A 55 13.50 -12.26 -14.07
C TRP A 55 12.40 -11.20 -14.15
N ILE A 56 11.16 -11.62 -14.45
CA ILE A 56 10.01 -10.72 -14.53
C ILE A 56 9.79 -10.02 -13.19
N ILE A 57 9.85 -10.75 -12.07
CA ILE A 57 9.73 -10.13 -10.74
C ILE A 57 10.87 -9.16 -10.50
N CYS A 58 12.11 -9.57 -10.71
CA CYS A 58 13.28 -8.73 -10.47
C CYS A 58 13.21 -7.42 -11.26
N ILE A 59 12.93 -7.49 -12.57
CA ILE A 59 12.76 -6.32 -13.45
C ILE A 59 11.58 -5.46 -12.98
N SER A 60 10.46 -6.07 -12.60
CA SER A 60 9.29 -5.32 -12.09
C SER A 60 9.63 -4.54 -10.82
N ILE A 61 10.32 -5.16 -9.86
CA ILE A 61 10.76 -4.48 -8.63
C ILE A 61 11.75 -3.35 -8.94
N VAL A 62 12.70 -3.59 -9.86
CA VAL A 62 13.63 -2.54 -10.32
C VAL A 62 12.86 -1.36 -10.90
N PHE A 63 11.86 -1.60 -11.77
CA PHE A 63 11.03 -0.54 -12.31
C PHE A 63 10.27 0.23 -11.22
N LEU A 64 9.66 -0.47 -10.26
CA LEU A 64 8.95 0.16 -9.15
C LEU A 64 9.86 1.06 -8.31
N VAL A 65 11.06 0.60 -7.96
CA VAL A 65 11.99 1.38 -7.14
C VAL A 65 12.60 2.55 -7.93
N LEU A 66 12.95 2.34 -9.20
CA LEU A 66 13.47 3.40 -10.07
C LEU A 66 12.44 4.50 -10.36
N ALA A 67 11.14 4.16 -10.38
CA ALA A 67 10.08 5.16 -10.51
C ALA A 67 10.13 6.22 -9.39
N GLN A 68 10.59 5.86 -8.19
CA GLN A 68 10.75 6.81 -7.09
C GLN A 68 11.94 7.77 -7.30
N LEU A 69 12.99 7.33 -8.00
CA LEU A 69 14.12 8.20 -8.37
C LEU A 69 13.74 9.22 -9.43
N LEU A 70 12.81 8.89 -10.33
CA LEU A 70 12.22 9.88 -11.23
C LEU A 70 11.56 11.01 -10.43
N GLY A 71 11.06 10.73 -9.22
CA GLY A 71 10.55 11.71 -8.27
C GLY A 71 11.55 12.76 -7.80
N ALA A 72 12.86 12.46 -7.84
CA ALA A 72 13.92 13.42 -7.49
C ALA A 72 14.11 14.49 -8.58
N VAL A 73 13.87 14.13 -9.84
CA VAL A 73 13.97 15.04 -11.01
C VAL A 73 12.61 15.67 -11.33
N ARG A 74 11.54 14.88 -11.17
CA ARG A 74 10.15 15.25 -11.45
C ARG A 74 9.34 15.08 -10.18
N ASN A 75 9.28 16.14 -9.39
CA ASN A 75 8.59 16.17 -8.09
C ASN A 75 7.07 16.32 -8.19
N THR A 76 6.51 16.36 -9.40
CA THR A 76 5.08 16.54 -9.66
C THR A 76 4.55 15.54 -10.69
N THR A 77 3.38 15.00 -10.39
CA THR A 77 2.60 14.18 -11.32
C THR A 77 1.18 14.71 -11.40
N THR A 78 0.69 14.80 -12.62
CA THR A 78 -0.69 15.18 -12.91
C THR A 78 -1.45 13.95 -13.40
N THR A 79 -2.59 13.67 -12.78
CA THR A 79 -3.51 12.60 -13.19
C THR A 79 -4.87 13.19 -13.44
N THR A 80 -5.46 12.86 -14.59
CA THR A 80 -6.84 13.23 -14.91
C THR A 80 -7.73 12.01 -14.70
N GLN A 81 -8.78 12.15 -13.89
CA GLN A 81 -9.74 11.09 -13.62
C GLN A 81 -11.15 11.62 -13.78
N HIS A 82 -12.02 10.78 -14.37
CA HIS A 82 -13.45 10.99 -14.30
C HIS A 82 -13.96 10.32 -13.03
N ILE A 83 -14.52 11.10 -12.12
CA ILE A 83 -15.01 10.64 -10.83
C ILE A 83 -16.53 10.63 -10.89
N LEU A 84 -17.12 9.47 -10.59
CA LEU A 84 -18.56 9.27 -10.54
C LEU A 84 -18.94 8.51 -9.26
N TYR A 85 -19.77 9.13 -8.44
CA TYR A 85 -20.36 8.53 -7.25
C TYR A 85 -21.89 8.61 -7.33
N GLY A 86 -22.56 7.57 -6.82
CA GLY A 86 -24.00 7.47 -6.85
C GLY A 86 -24.55 7.05 -8.22
N ARG A 87 -25.75 7.51 -8.57
CA ARG A 87 -26.43 7.11 -9.80
C ARG A 87 -27.30 8.24 -10.35
N ASP A 88 -27.67 8.12 -11.62
CA ASP A 88 -28.57 9.05 -12.29
C ASP A 88 -29.85 9.31 -11.46
N PRO A 89 -30.18 10.59 -11.14
CA PRO A 89 -31.38 10.96 -10.40
C PRO A 89 -32.68 10.46 -11.04
N GLY A 90 -32.72 10.25 -12.36
CA GLY A 90 -33.89 9.73 -13.07
C GLY A 90 -34.32 8.33 -12.63
N ARG A 91 -33.42 7.56 -12.00
CA ARG A 91 -33.71 6.23 -11.43
C ARG A 91 -34.48 6.28 -10.11
N GLY A 92 -34.64 7.47 -9.54
CA GLY A 92 -35.35 7.70 -8.28
C GLY A 92 -34.53 7.33 -7.03
N PRO A 93 -35.14 7.44 -5.83
CA PRO A 93 -34.46 7.26 -4.56
C PRO A 93 -33.91 5.84 -4.30
N TYR A 94 -32.84 5.75 -3.50
CA TYR A 94 -32.21 4.53 -3.00
C TYR A 94 -31.54 4.76 -1.65
N GLU A 95 -31.12 3.67 -1.01
CA GLU A 95 -30.27 3.73 0.18
C GLU A 95 -28.88 4.26 -0.17
N ILE A 96 -28.55 5.45 0.34
CA ILE A 96 -27.24 6.08 0.17
C ILE A 96 -26.32 5.47 1.22
N VAL A 97 -25.32 4.73 0.74
CA VAL A 97 -24.25 4.19 1.60
C VAL A 97 -23.34 5.34 2.01
N GLY A 98 -22.80 5.28 3.23
CA GLY A 98 -21.85 6.29 3.74
C GLY A 98 -22.51 7.38 4.57
N SER A 99 -21.67 8.28 5.11
CA SER A 99 -22.11 9.41 5.95
C SER A 99 -21.49 10.75 5.51
N ASN A 100 -20.78 10.70 4.39
CA ASN A 100 -20.27 11.87 3.69
C ASN A 100 -21.48 12.61 3.10
N ASP A 101 -21.41 13.93 3.02
CA ASP A 101 -22.45 14.77 2.47
C ASP A 101 -23.76 14.87 3.31
N ILE A 102 -23.81 14.34 4.53
CA ILE A 102 -24.93 14.57 5.47
C ILE A 102 -24.64 15.79 6.38
N PRO A 103 -25.57 16.76 6.50
CA PRO A 103 -25.38 17.96 7.33
C PRO A 103 -25.63 17.65 8.81
N TYR A 104 -24.69 16.95 9.45
CA TYR A 104 -24.82 16.60 10.87
C TYR A 104 -24.52 17.75 11.83
N ALA A 105 -25.31 17.89 12.89
CA ALA A 105 -25.20 18.96 13.89
C ALA A 105 -23.81 19.05 14.56
N ASP A 106 -23.14 17.91 14.73
CA ASP A 106 -21.81 17.77 15.33
C ASP A 106 -20.65 18.14 14.39
N ARG A 107 -20.94 18.37 13.11
CA ARG A 107 -19.97 18.78 12.09
C ARG A 107 -20.15 20.22 11.65
N VAL A 108 -21.38 20.72 11.74
CA VAL A 108 -21.80 22.01 11.18
C VAL A 108 -21.28 23.16 12.05
N VAL A 109 -20.87 24.25 11.40
CA VAL A 109 -20.20 25.40 12.02
C VAL A 109 -21.07 26.66 11.87
N ALA A 110 -21.11 27.45 12.94
CA ALA A 110 -21.66 28.81 12.96
C ALA A 110 -20.55 29.82 13.25
N CYS A 111 -20.63 30.99 12.61
CA CYS A 111 -19.74 32.12 12.90
C CYS A 111 -20.37 33.01 13.98
N VAL A 112 -19.86 32.94 15.21
CA VAL A 112 -20.41 33.65 16.38
C VAL A 112 -19.51 34.81 16.76
N ARG A 113 -20.09 35.98 17.01
CA ARG A 113 -19.33 37.19 17.34
C ARG A 113 -18.79 37.10 18.77
N TYR A 114 -17.48 37.22 18.89
CA TYR A 114 -16.78 37.40 20.16
C TYR A 114 -15.99 38.72 20.13
N GLY A 115 -16.49 39.73 20.85
CA GLY A 115 -15.95 41.08 20.81
C GLY A 115 -16.08 41.73 19.42
N ARG A 116 -14.94 41.91 18.73
CA ARG A 116 -14.84 42.54 17.41
C ARG A 116 -14.66 41.56 16.25
N LYS A 117 -14.57 40.26 16.51
CA LYS A 117 -14.35 39.23 15.50
C LYS A 117 -15.47 38.18 15.53
N PHE A 118 -15.60 37.44 14.44
CA PHE A 118 -16.44 36.25 14.38
C PHE A 118 -15.56 35.01 14.50
N GLU A 119 -15.87 34.15 15.47
CA GLU A 119 -15.18 32.90 15.71
C GLU A 119 -16.03 31.72 15.23
N PRO A 120 -15.41 30.66 14.65
CA PRO A 120 -16.14 29.46 14.29
C PRO A 120 -16.45 28.61 15.53
N ARG A 121 -17.71 28.20 15.66
CA ARG A 121 -18.20 27.32 16.74
C ARG A 121 -19.03 26.19 16.14
N LEU A 122 -18.86 24.97 16.65
CA LEU A 122 -19.69 23.83 16.25
C LEU A 122 -21.10 24.03 16.78
N VAL A 123 -22.10 23.80 15.94
CA VAL A 123 -23.51 23.99 16.31
C VAL A 123 -23.92 23.03 17.42
N SER A 124 -23.41 21.79 17.44
CA SER A 124 -23.61 20.87 18.58
C SER A 124 -23.14 21.45 19.91
N SER A 125 -21.97 22.10 19.94
CA SER A 125 -21.42 22.68 21.17
C SER A 125 -22.27 23.85 21.69
N LEU A 126 -22.82 24.65 20.77
CA LEU A 126 -23.74 25.75 21.09
C LEU A 126 -25.08 25.20 21.60
N LEU A 127 -25.61 24.16 20.95
CA LEU A 127 -26.87 23.53 21.36
C LEU A 127 -26.76 22.82 22.71
N ALA A 128 -25.57 22.32 23.08
CA ALA A 128 -25.33 21.70 24.38
C ALA A 128 -25.37 22.72 25.55
N SER A 129 -25.23 24.02 25.27
CA SER A 129 -25.20 25.12 26.23
C SER A 129 -26.50 25.97 26.22
N GLU A 130 -27.65 25.30 26.08
CA GLU A 130 -28.99 25.93 26.04
C GLU A 130 -29.17 27.00 27.15
N GLY A 131 -29.60 28.21 26.76
CA GLY A 131 -29.87 29.32 27.68
C GLY A 131 -28.70 30.27 27.92
N THR A 132 -27.46 29.89 27.59
CA THR A 132 -26.29 30.78 27.66
C THR A 132 -25.78 31.22 26.30
N GLU A 133 -25.66 30.28 25.36
CA GLU A 133 -25.16 30.57 24.00
C GLU A 133 -26.22 30.41 22.92
N VAL A 134 -27.40 29.87 23.26
CA VAL A 134 -28.52 29.61 22.34
C VAL A 134 -29.86 29.88 23.04
N VAL A 135 -30.81 30.48 22.31
CA VAL A 135 -32.16 30.81 22.79
C VAL A 135 -33.20 29.96 22.07
N LEU A 136 -34.06 29.28 22.81
CA LEU A 136 -35.23 28.60 22.25
C LEU A 136 -36.24 29.65 21.75
N GLU A 137 -36.46 29.73 20.44
CA GLU A 137 -37.32 30.73 19.80
C GLU A 137 -38.74 30.19 19.57
N ASP A 138 -38.86 28.93 19.15
CA ASP A 138 -40.15 28.26 18.98
C ASP A 138 -40.07 26.81 19.45
N SER A 139 -41.03 26.39 20.28
CA SER A 139 -41.18 25.01 20.75
C SER A 139 -42.39 24.30 20.11
N THR A 140 -43.26 25.04 19.42
CA THR A 140 -44.51 24.56 18.82
C THR A 140 -44.29 23.98 17.42
N GLY A 141 -43.21 24.40 16.75
CA GLY A 141 -42.90 24.03 15.37
C GLY A 141 -43.78 24.77 14.36
N THR A 142 -44.27 25.95 14.71
CA THR A 142 -45.05 26.83 13.80
C THR A 142 -44.13 27.73 12.98
N ALA A 143 -42.97 28.06 13.51
CA ALA A 143 -41.92 28.77 12.81
C ALA A 143 -41.40 27.93 11.63
N ASN A 144 -40.97 28.59 10.57
CA ASN A 144 -40.39 27.95 9.38
C ASN A 144 -38.98 28.48 9.05
N HIS A 145 -38.55 29.55 9.70
CA HIS A 145 -37.40 30.39 9.34
C HIS A 145 -36.05 29.93 9.92
N GLY A 146 -35.85 28.62 10.00
CA GLY A 146 -34.61 28.00 10.49
C GLY A 146 -33.96 27.11 9.44
N TYR A 147 -32.85 26.47 9.80
CA TYR A 147 -32.29 25.36 9.04
C TYR A 147 -32.29 24.07 9.86
N ARG A 148 -32.86 23.00 9.31
CA ARG A 148 -32.92 21.69 9.96
C ARG A 148 -31.59 20.95 9.81
N ILE A 149 -31.05 20.47 10.91
CA ILE A 149 -29.79 19.71 10.98
C ILE A 149 -30.05 18.28 11.44
N VAL A 150 -29.20 17.34 10.99
CA VAL A 150 -29.34 15.92 11.33
C VAL A 150 -28.54 15.60 12.58
N GLN A 151 -29.10 14.86 13.52
CA GLN A 151 -28.32 14.36 14.65
C GLN A 151 -27.60 13.06 14.28
N ARG A 152 -26.29 13.00 14.52
CA ARG A 152 -25.51 11.78 14.38
C ARG A 152 -25.64 10.95 15.67
N ARG A 153 -26.09 9.70 15.59
CA ARG A 153 -26.37 8.82 16.76
C ARG A 153 -25.12 8.24 17.46
N THR A 154 -23.95 8.90 17.42
CA THR A 154 -22.70 8.31 17.95
C THR A 154 -22.02 9.17 19.00
N GLY A 155 -21.88 8.65 20.21
CA GLY A 155 -21.12 9.26 21.33
C GLY A 155 -19.59 9.31 21.14
N LYS A 156 -19.13 9.49 19.90
CA LYS A 156 -17.72 9.67 19.50
C LYS A 156 -17.51 10.96 18.69
N ALA A 157 -18.52 11.83 18.59
CA ALA A 157 -18.37 13.14 18.00
C ALA A 157 -17.36 13.94 18.85
N THR A 158 -16.31 14.45 18.21
CA THR A 158 -15.39 15.38 18.85
C THR A 158 -16.02 16.77 18.79
N ASP A 159 -16.30 17.39 19.94
CA ASP A 159 -16.86 18.75 20.01
C ASP A 159 -15.84 19.86 19.69
N ALA A 160 -14.79 19.53 18.94
CA ALA A 160 -13.74 20.47 18.59
C ALA A 160 -13.31 20.27 17.12
N LEU A 161 -13.09 21.41 16.45
CA LEU A 161 -12.43 21.46 15.16
C LEU A 161 -10.92 21.25 15.34
N ASP A 162 -10.28 20.58 14.38
CA ASP A 162 -8.81 20.52 14.31
C ASP A 162 -8.21 21.93 14.23
N SER A 163 -6.99 22.14 14.77
CA SER A 163 -6.35 23.46 14.81
C SER A 163 -6.20 24.11 13.45
N SER A 164 -5.86 23.34 12.42
CA SER A 164 -5.70 23.84 11.05
C SER A 164 -7.04 24.28 10.46
N VAL A 165 -8.08 23.45 10.65
CA VAL A 165 -9.44 23.71 10.16
C VAL A 165 -10.10 24.86 10.90
N TYR A 166 -9.88 24.97 12.22
CA TYR A 166 -10.34 26.09 13.03
C TYR A 166 -9.77 27.42 12.51
N SER A 167 -8.46 27.48 12.23
CA SER A 167 -7.82 28.68 11.68
C SER A 167 -8.36 29.03 10.30
N SER A 168 -8.63 28.04 9.44
CA SER A 168 -9.31 28.27 8.16
C SER A 168 -10.71 28.84 8.35
N TYR A 169 -11.51 28.27 9.25
CA TYR A 169 -12.86 28.77 9.50
C TYR A 169 -12.88 30.15 10.18
N GLU A 170 -11.86 30.51 10.96
CA GLU A 170 -11.70 31.89 11.47
C GLU A 170 -11.54 32.88 10.31
N GLY A 171 -10.70 32.55 9.32
CA GLY A 171 -10.55 33.32 8.09
C GLY A 171 -11.83 33.39 7.26
N ILE A 172 -12.55 32.27 7.12
CA ILE A 172 -13.83 32.20 6.42
C ILE A 172 -14.88 33.07 7.11
N CYS A 173 -15.03 32.95 8.44
CA CYS A 173 -15.98 33.75 9.20
C CYS A 173 -15.69 35.25 9.09
N ALA A 174 -14.41 35.64 9.11
CA ALA A 174 -14.02 37.03 8.88
C ALA A 174 -14.43 37.50 7.47
N LEU A 175 -14.11 36.73 6.43
CA LEU A 175 -14.44 37.10 5.05
C LEU A 175 -15.96 37.15 4.81
N VAL A 176 -16.70 36.15 5.28
CA VAL A 176 -18.18 36.12 5.23
C VAL A 176 -18.78 37.33 5.91
N SER A 177 -18.23 37.75 7.06
CA SER A 177 -18.73 38.94 7.76
C SER A 177 -18.55 40.23 6.95
N THR A 178 -17.47 40.34 6.17
CA THR A 178 -17.20 41.53 5.34
C THR A 178 -17.96 41.52 4.01
N THR A 179 -18.34 40.36 3.51
CA THR A 179 -19.03 40.19 2.23
C THR A 179 -20.50 39.79 2.38
N LEU A 180 -21.06 39.89 3.59
CA LEU A 180 -22.39 39.36 3.89
C LEU A 180 -23.47 40.00 3.01
N ASP A 181 -23.41 41.31 2.80
CA ASP A 181 -24.37 42.04 1.97
C ASP A 181 -24.34 41.52 0.52
N SER A 182 -23.15 41.34 -0.06
CA SER A 182 -23.01 40.76 -1.40
C SER A 182 -23.50 39.32 -1.49
N ILE A 183 -23.35 38.52 -0.43
CA ILE A 183 -23.91 37.16 -0.35
C ILE A 183 -25.45 37.21 -0.34
N LEU A 184 -26.04 38.12 0.44
CA LEU A 184 -27.50 38.31 0.52
C LEU A 184 -28.08 38.82 -0.81
N ASP A 185 -27.38 39.74 -1.48
CA ASP A 185 -27.75 40.27 -2.79
C ASP A 185 -27.69 39.17 -3.87
N ALA A 186 -26.65 38.34 -3.85
CA ALA A 186 -26.54 37.18 -4.75
C ALA A 186 -27.69 36.18 -4.53
N CYS A 187 -28.03 35.85 -3.29
CA CYS A 187 -29.19 35.00 -2.97
C CYS A 187 -30.50 35.63 -3.46
N SER A 188 -30.65 36.95 -3.32
CA SER A 188 -31.81 37.69 -3.83
C SER A 188 -31.90 37.63 -5.35
N ALA A 189 -30.76 37.79 -6.05
CA ALA A 189 -30.67 37.66 -7.51
C ALA A 189 -30.97 36.25 -8.03
N LEU A 190 -30.81 35.21 -7.20
CA LEU A 190 -31.19 33.83 -7.48
C LEU A 190 -32.70 33.56 -7.23
N GLY A 191 -33.43 34.55 -6.75
CA GLY A 191 -34.87 34.51 -6.51
C GLY A 191 -35.26 34.15 -5.08
N TYR A 192 -34.33 34.06 -4.14
CA TYR A 192 -34.64 33.85 -2.72
C TYR A 192 -35.01 35.17 -2.05
N THR A 193 -36.25 35.28 -1.58
CA THR A 193 -36.77 36.49 -0.92
C THR A 193 -36.87 36.29 0.59
N ASN A 194 -36.84 37.40 1.34
CA ASN A 194 -37.05 37.39 2.80
C ASN A 194 -36.02 36.50 3.53
N LEU A 195 -34.74 36.69 3.19
CA LEU A 195 -33.61 36.03 3.82
C LEU A 195 -33.48 36.46 5.29
N THR A 196 -33.05 35.55 6.16
CA THR A 196 -32.70 35.93 7.53
C THR A 196 -31.42 36.75 7.52
N THR A 197 -31.43 37.92 8.16
CA THR A 197 -30.29 38.85 8.16
C THR A 197 -29.69 39.08 9.55
N ASP A 198 -30.42 38.71 10.60
CA ASP A 198 -30.09 39.10 11.98
C ASP A 198 -29.25 38.06 12.74
N ALA A 199 -29.61 36.79 12.65
CA ALA A 199 -28.98 35.69 13.37
C ALA A 199 -29.28 34.34 12.72
N LEU A 200 -28.39 33.38 12.91
CA LEU A 200 -28.61 32.01 12.51
C LEU A 200 -29.67 31.33 13.40
N ARG A 201 -30.57 30.59 12.76
CA ARG A 201 -31.59 29.77 13.41
C ARG A 201 -31.50 28.34 12.94
N VAL A 202 -31.53 27.39 13.87
CA VAL A 202 -31.35 25.96 13.60
C VAL A 202 -32.43 25.13 14.29
N VAL A 203 -32.85 24.05 13.62
CA VAL A 203 -33.75 23.04 14.19
C VAL A 203 -32.93 21.78 14.44
N ASP A 204 -32.74 21.45 15.71
CA ASP A 204 -31.90 20.34 16.14
C ASP A 204 -32.63 19.00 16.00
N GLY A 205 -32.39 18.31 14.89
CA GLY A 205 -32.94 17.00 14.60
C GLY A 205 -34.00 17.01 13.51
N VAL A 206 -34.09 15.88 12.81
CA VAL A 206 -34.99 15.68 11.67
C VAL A 206 -36.44 15.82 12.13
N ASP A 207 -36.85 15.08 13.17
CA ASP A 207 -38.24 15.12 13.67
C ASP A 207 -38.49 16.24 14.71
N SER A 208 -37.50 17.09 14.96
CA SER A 208 -37.60 18.13 15.99
C SER A 208 -38.50 19.28 15.57
N LYS A 209 -39.23 19.81 16.55
CA LYS A 209 -40.06 21.03 16.45
C LYS A 209 -39.43 22.23 17.15
N ARG A 210 -38.29 22.04 17.82
CA ARG A 210 -37.61 23.08 18.58
C ARG A 210 -36.72 23.90 17.64
N LEU A 211 -37.08 25.16 17.45
CA LEU A 211 -36.27 26.15 16.75
C LEU A 211 -35.42 26.92 17.75
N PHE A 212 -34.13 26.96 17.48
CA PHE A 212 -33.15 27.66 18.29
C PHE A 212 -32.53 28.82 17.53
N ARG A 213 -32.38 29.96 18.19
CA ARG A 213 -31.66 31.13 17.71
C ARG A 213 -30.27 31.17 18.34
N ILE A 214 -29.24 31.33 17.51
CA ILE A 214 -27.86 31.52 17.97
C ILE A 214 -27.61 33.05 18.00
N PRO A 215 -27.68 33.72 19.15
CA PRO A 215 -27.45 35.15 19.26
C PRO A 215 -26.05 35.54 18.77
N TYR A 216 -25.93 36.75 18.23
CA TYR A 216 -24.68 37.33 17.75
C TYR A 216 -23.95 36.50 16.68
N SER A 217 -24.66 35.65 15.94
CA SER A 217 -24.09 34.89 14.83
C SER A 217 -24.37 35.55 13.47
N LEU A 218 -23.54 35.24 12.48
CA LEU A 218 -23.90 35.51 11.08
C LEU A 218 -25.04 34.59 10.66
N PRO A 219 -25.97 35.01 9.78
CA PRO A 219 -27.11 34.18 9.35
C PRO A 219 -26.73 33.03 8.40
N VAL A 220 -25.43 32.73 8.27
CA VAL A 220 -24.88 31.71 7.37
C VAL A 220 -24.53 30.47 8.18
N LEU A 221 -25.06 29.32 7.78
CA LEU A 221 -24.68 28.02 8.31
C LEU A 221 -23.62 27.39 7.40
N ILE A 222 -22.50 26.97 7.98
CA ILE A 222 -21.41 26.30 7.26
C ILE A 222 -21.55 24.80 7.47
N MET A 223 -21.75 24.04 6.40
CA MET A 223 -22.01 22.60 6.43
C MET A 223 -20.89 21.83 5.70
N PRO A 224 -19.85 21.36 6.42
CA PRO A 224 -18.76 20.61 5.82
C PRO A 224 -19.24 19.29 5.20
N PHE A 225 -18.61 18.86 4.09
CA PHE A 225 -18.98 17.60 3.41
C PHE A 225 -18.58 16.35 4.22
N TRP A 226 -17.47 16.41 4.96
CA TRP A 226 -17.04 15.37 5.91
C TRP A 226 -16.44 15.99 7.18
N ASP A 227 -16.00 15.17 8.14
CA ASP A 227 -15.47 15.69 9.41
C ASP A 227 -14.12 16.42 9.19
N ASN A 228 -13.94 17.59 9.82
CA ASN A 228 -12.71 18.38 9.75
C ASN A 228 -12.23 18.67 8.31
N THR A 229 -13.14 19.07 7.43
CA THR A 229 -12.80 19.60 6.10
C THR A 229 -13.09 21.08 6.01
N GLU A 230 -12.31 21.80 5.19
CA GLU A 230 -12.59 23.17 4.77
C GLU A 230 -13.66 23.22 3.67
N GLN A 231 -13.87 22.10 2.98
CA GLN A 231 -14.84 22.01 1.90
C GLN A 231 -16.25 21.93 2.48
N ALA A 232 -17.00 23.00 2.34
CA ALA A 232 -18.34 23.11 2.88
C ALA A 232 -19.32 23.63 1.84
N ARG A 233 -20.57 23.25 2.00
CA ARG A 233 -21.70 23.99 1.44
C ARG A 233 -22.22 24.95 2.52
N HIS A 234 -22.92 25.97 2.07
CA HIS A 234 -23.37 27.07 2.91
C HIS A 234 -24.85 27.27 2.69
N THR A 235 -25.52 27.81 3.70
CA THR A 235 -26.95 28.11 3.58
C THR A 235 -27.38 29.30 4.40
N ILE A 236 -28.33 30.05 3.86
CA ILE A 236 -29.05 31.12 4.56
C ILE A 236 -30.54 30.79 4.55
N PRO A 237 -31.17 30.59 5.72
CA PRO A 237 -32.61 30.40 5.82
C PRO A 237 -33.40 31.60 5.29
N THR A 238 -34.62 31.34 4.82
CA THR A 238 -35.61 32.38 4.53
C THR A 238 -36.75 32.28 5.52
N TRP A 239 -37.47 33.37 5.70
CA TRP A 239 -38.72 33.38 6.47
C TRP A 239 -39.86 32.57 5.83
N ASN A 240 -39.72 32.25 4.55
CA ASN A 240 -40.70 31.45 3.80
C ASN A 240 -40.54 29.94 4.02
N GLY A 241 -39.50 29.49 4.73
CA GLY A 241 -39.26 28.07 5.02
C GLY A 241 -38.27 27.39 4.08
N GLU A 242 -37.98 27.97 2.92
CA GLU A 242 -36.89 27.57 2.04
C GLU A 242 -35.54 28.16 2.50
N SER A 243 -34.45 27.80 1.83
CA SER A 243 -33.10 28.29 2.14
C SER A 243 -32.31 28.55 0.87
N CYS A 244 -31.48 29.60 0.85
CA CYS A 244 -30.52 29.80 -0.23
C CYS A 244 -29.30 28.89 0.02
N MET A 245 -29.11 27.85 -0.80
CA MET A 245 -27.96 26.95 -0.71
C MET A 245 -26.88 27.36 -1.71
N PHE A 246 -25.64 27.47 -1.25
CA PHE A 246 -24.53 27.94 -2.08
C PHE A 246 -23.18 27.35 -1.65
N ARG A 247 -22.16 27.51 -2.51
CA ARG A 247 -20.77 27.17 -2.21
C ARG A 247 -19.93 28.43 -2.25
N LEU A 248 -19.11 28.62 -1.22
CA LEU A 248 -18.12 29.68 -1.17
C LEU A 248 -16.78 29.07 -1.57
N GLU A 249 -16.16 29.60 -2.61
CA GLU A 249 -14.92 29.07 -3.21
C GLU A 249 -13.86 30.18 -3.39
N ASP A 250 -12.70 29.84 -3.95
CA ASP A 250 -11.56 30.74 -4.16
C ASP A 250 -11.01 31.29 -2.84
N ALA A 251 -11.09 32.61 -2.56
CA ALA A 251 -10.55 33.22 -1.33
C ALA A 251 -11.14 32.65 -0.02
N TYR A 252 -12.31 31.98 -0.07
CA TYR A 252 -12.88 31.27 1.08
C TYR A 252 -12.20 29.91 1.36
N ILE A 253 -11.30 29.42 0.50
CA ILE A 253 -10.64 28.13 0.63
C ILE A 253 -9.11 28.33 0.66
N GLY A 254 -8.38 27.59 1.50
CA GLY A 254 -6.91 27.55 1.46
C GLY A 254 -6.14 28.49 2.41
N ASN A 255 -6.83 29.23 3.29
CA ASN A 255 -6.17 30.15 4.23
C ASN A 255 -5.25 29.45 5.26
N ALA A 256 -5.60 28.25 5.79
CA ALA A 256 -4.70 27.52 6.70
C ALA A 256 -3.45 26.94 6.02
N ASN A 257 -3.42 26.88 4.69
CA ASN A 257 -2.37 26.22 3.92
C ASN A 257 -1.38 27.21 3.27
N GLY A 258 -1.11 28.36 3.90
CA GLY A 258 -0.02 29.26 3.49
C GLY A 258 -0.39 30.30 2.44
N GLY A 259 -1.58 30.90 2.60
CA GLY A 259 -2.08 32.02 1.80
C GLY A 259 -2.65 31.55 0.47
N SER A 260 -3.95 31.75 0.28
CA SER A 260 -4.47 31.80 -1.08
C SER A 260 -3.96 33.12 -1.69
N ASN A 261 -3.22 33.04 -2.80
CA ASN A 261 -3.07 34.20 -3.70
C ASN A 261 -4.35 34.39 -4.52
N ALA A 262 -5.50 34.01 -3.94
CA ALA A 262 -6.77 34.06 -4.62
C ALA A 262 -7.08 35.50 -4.94
N THR A 263 -7.31 35.77 -6.22
CA THR A 263 -7.63 37.13 -6.69
C THR A 263 -9.13 37.42 -6.62
N LYS A 264 -9.92 36.40 -6.25
CA LYS A 264 -11.38 36.39 -6.29
C LYS A 264 -11.95 35.69 -5.06
N ALA A 265 -13.12 36.11 -4.61
CA ALA A 265 -13.93 35.38 -3.65
C ALA A 265 -15.27 35.07 -4.32
N SER A 266 -15.64 33.79 -4.45
CA SER A 266 -16.82 33.45 -5.25
C SER A 266 -17.92 32.72 -4.49
N LEU A 267 -19.15 33.05 -4.85
CA LEU A 267 -20.36 32.35 -4.46
C LEU A 267 -20.94 31.64 -5.68
N ARG A 268 -21.19 30.34 -5.56
CA ARG A 268 -21.78 29.50 -6.61
C ARG A 268 -23.07 28.89 -6.12
N ALA A 269 -24.16 29.10 -6.85
CA ALA A 269 -25.48 28.63 -6.45
C ALA A 269 -26.45 28.52 -7.62
N VAL A 270 -27.51 27.75 -7.43
CA VAL A 270 -28.55 27.52 -8.43
C VAL A 270 -29.77 28.39 -8.13
N ASN A 271 -30.47 28.81 -9.19
CA ASN A 271 -31.72 29.55 -9.07
C ASN A 271 -32.75 28.79 -8.22
N ARG A 272 -33.50 29.54 -7.40
CA ARG A 272 -34.54 29.00 -6.51
C ARG A 272 -35.51 28.08 -7.24
N THR A 273 -36.09 28.55 -8.35
CA THR A 273 -37.10 27.81 -9.12
C THR A 273 -36.58 26.46 -9.59
N VAL A 274 -35.35 26.42 -10.11
CA VAL A 274 -34.71 25.21 -10.61
C VAL A 274 -34.47 24.20 -9.50
N ARG A 275 -33.92 24.63 -8.35
CA ARG A 275 -33.69 23.72 -7.22
C ARG A 275 -34.98 23.08 -6.71
N LEU A 276 -36.02 23.90 -6.56
CA LEU A 276 -37.33 23.45 -6.07
C LEU A 276 -37.97 22.45 -7.05
N GLU A 277 -38.09 22.82 -8.32
CA GLU A 277 -38.70 21.99 -9.37
C GLU A 277 -37.96 20.65 -9.54
N ARG A 278 -36.62 20.66 -9.55
CA ARG A 278 -35.82 19.45 -9.71
C ARG A 278 -35.94 18.51 -8.52
N THR A 279 -35.99 19.05 -7.30
CA THR A 279 -36.19 18.26 -6.07
C THR A 279 -37.52 17.49 -6.15
N GLU A 280 -38.62 18.18 -6.48
CA GLU A 280 -39.94 17.57 -6.60
C GLU A 280 -40.00 16.54 -7.74
N THR A 281 -39.45 16.89 -8.90
CA THR A 281 -39.44 16.04 -10.09
C THR A 281 -38.68 14.74 -9.87
N TRP A 282 -37.48 14.81 -9.28
CA TRP A 282 -36.65 13.63 -9.07
C TRP A 282 -37.15 12.73 -7.95
N LEU A 283 -37.69 13.32 -6.88
CA LEU A 283 -38.37 12.55 -5.84
C LEU A 283 -39.68 11.91 -6.33
N LYS A 284 -40.26 12.43 -7.42
CA LYS A 284 -41.61 12.07 -7.92
C LYS A 284 -42.69 12.27 -6.87
N ARG A 285 -42.53 13.33 -6.05
CA ARG A 285 -43.39 13.67 -4.92
C ARG A 285 -43.75 15.16 -5.01
N PRO A 286 -44.66 15.57 -5.91
CA PRO A 286 -45.02 16.98 -6.04
C PRO A 286 -45.96 17.45 -4.91
N GLY A 287 -46.07 18.77 -4.73
CA GLY A 287 -47.08 19.38 -3.86
C GLY A 287 -46.74 19.43 -2.37
N GLY A 288 -45.51 19.09 -1.99
CA GLY A 288 -44.98 19.31 -0.65
C GLY A 288 -44.66 20.79 -0.37
N VAL A 289 -44.15 21.05 0.82
CA VAL A 289 -43.88 22.41 1.31
C VAL A 289 -42.44 22.51 1.80
N TRP A 290 -41.80 23.65 1.54
CA TRP A 290 -40.47 23.93 2.07
C TRP A 290 -40.56 24.47 3.49
N LYS A 291 -39.86 23.80 4.42
CA LYS A 291 -39.83 24.17 5.82
C LYS A 291 -38.45 23.91 6.41
N HIS A 292 -37.93 24.88 7.15
CA HIS A 292 -36.59 24.84 7.74
C HIS A 292 -35.46 24.48 6.75
N GLY A 293 -35.56 24.94 5.50
CA GLY A 293 -34.62 24.66 4.43
C GLY A 293 -34.72 23.28 3.79
N TRP A 294 -35.68 22.46 4.22
CA TRP A 294 -35.93 21.09 3.73
C TRP A 294 -37.28 21.01 3.02
N TYR A 295 -37.43 20.06 2.11
CA TYR A 295 -38.70 19.77 1.44
C TYR A 295 -39.48 18.73 2.25
N GLU A 296 -40.67 19.09 2.73
CA GLU A 296 -41.59 18.19 3.44
C GLU A 296 -42.68 17.74 2.45
N ASP A 297 -42.69 16.45 2.11
CA ASP A 297 -43.67 15.89 1.19
C ASP A 297 -45.03 15.61 1.85
N LEU A 298 -46.04 15.26 1.04
CA LEU A 298 -47.39 14.97 1.52
C LEU A 298 -47.50 13.67 2.34
N GLU A 299 -46.50 12.79 2.27
CA GLU A 299 -46.42 11.56 3.05
C GLU A 299 -45.69 11.78 4.40
N GLY A 300 -45.25 13.01 4.69
CA GLY A 300 -44.51 13.38 5.89
C GLY A 300 -43.00 13.12 5.80
N GLY A 301 -42.48 12.77 4.62
CA GLY A 301 -41.06 12.64 4.37
C GLY A 301 -40.37 14.00 4.33
N GLN A 302 -39.22 14.11 4.99
CA GLN A 302 -38.41 15.33 5.02
C GLN A 302 -37.11 15.13 4.26
N TRP A 303 -36.86 16.00 3.28
CA TRP A 303 -35.79 15.85 2.31
C TRP A 303 -34.87 17.07 2.31
N PHE A 304 -33.61 16.85 2.69
CA PHE A 304 -32.53 17.77 2.40
C PHE A 304 -32.33 17.83 0.89
N SER A 305 -31.99 19.00 0.33
CA SER A 305 -31.72 19.17 -1.09
C SER A 305 -30.59 20.17 -1.32
N ASP A 306 -29.52 19.70 -1.95
CA ASP A 306 -28.36 20.45 -2.43
C ASP A 306 -28.08 20.00 -3.87
N VAL A 307 -28.21 20.92 -4.82
CA VAL A 307 -28.09 20.62 -6.25
C VAL A 307 -27.26 21.71 -6.91
N ILE A 308 -26.23 21.30 -7.64
CA ILE A 308 -25.32 22.21 -8.34
C ILE A 308 -24.73 21.53 -9.57
N SER A 309 -24.67 22.22 -10.69
CA SER A 309 -24.00 21.77 -11.91
C SER A 309 -23.25 22.91 -12.56
N SER A 310 -22.13 22.61 -13.19
CA SER A 310 -21.43 23.54 -14.10
C SER A 310 -22.00 23.51 -15.52
N ASN A 311 -22.77 22.49 -15.87
CA ASN A 311 -23.31 22.30 -17.22
C ASN A 311 -24.62 23.07 -17.39
N THR A 312 -24.67 23.92 -18.41
CA THR A 312 -25.84 24.74 -18.78
C THR A 312 -26.96 23.95 -19.46
N GLY A 313 -26.70 22.72 -19.88
CA GLY A 313 -27.59 21.90 -20.69
C GLY A 313 -27.97 20.54 -20.08
N PRO A 314 -28.39 19.58 -20.93
CA PRO A 314 -28.70 18.22 -20.50
C PRO A 314 -27.47 17.53 -19.88
N PRO A 315 -27.68 16.52 -19.02
CA PRO A 315 -28.97 15.93 -18.66
C PRO A 315 -29.69 16.62 -17.49
N TYR A 316 -29.01 17.48 -16.73
CA TYR A 316 -29.53 17.96 -15.44
C TYR A 316 -30.19 19.35 -15.48
N TYR A 317 -29.80 20.23 -16.41
CA TYR A 317 -30.36 21.58 -16.56
C TYR A 317 -30.43 22.36 -15.24
N MET A 318 -29.32 22.41 -14.52
CA MET A 318 -29.21 23.02 -13.19
C MET A 318 -27.89 23.79 -13.02
N ALA A 319 -27.47 24.48 -14.08
CA ALA A 319 -26.25 25.29 -14.03
C ALA A 319 -26.28 26.29 -12.88
N TYR A 320 -25.18 26.35 -12.14
CA TYR A 320 -24.97 27.39 -11.17
C TYR A 320 -24.70 28.74 -11.85
N ARG A 321 -25.05 29.79 -11.13
CA ARG A 321 -24.59 31.15 -11.38
C ARG A 321 -23.48 31.46 -10.39
N MET A 322 -22.53 32.27 -10.82
CA MET A 322 -21.35 32.64 -10.04
C MET A 322 -21.37 34.13 -9.75
N PHE A 323 -21.15 34.49 -8.50
CA PHE A 323 -21.06 35.88 -8.05
C PHE A 323 -19.71 36.10 -7.40
N ASP A 324 -19.05 37.21 -7.72
CA ASP A 324 -17.87 37.66 -6.99
C ASP A 324 -18.33 38.47 -5.77
N THR A 325 -18.07 37.95 -4.59
CA THR A 325 -18.56 38.53 -3.33
C THR A 325 -17.76 39.75 -2.89
N LEU A 326 -16.60 40.01 -3.49
CA LEU A 326 -15.82 41.24 -3.23
C LEU A 326 -16.36 42.42 -4.05
N SER A 327 -16.71 42.19 -5.32
CA SER A 327 -17.30 43.23 -6.18
C SER A 327 -18.82 43.33 -6.07
N GLY A 328 -19.48 42.28 -5.58
CA GLY A 328 -20.94 42.17 -5.52
C GLY A 328 -21.60 41.94 -6.88
N LEU A 329 -20.82 41.59 -7.91
CA LEU A 329 -21.31 41.44 -9.28
C LEU A 329 -21.38 39.97 -9.70
N GLU A 330 -22.35 39.66 -10.56
CA GLU A 330 -22.43 38.37 -11.23
C GLU A 330 -21.31 38.23 -12.28
N VAL A 331 -20.64 37.08 -12.27
CA VAL A 331 -19.56 36.76 -13.21
C VAL A 331 -20.17 36.19 -14.48
N ASN A 332 -19.74 36.71 -15.63
CA ASN A 332 -20.18 36.19 -16.92
C ASN A 332 -19.47 34.87 -17.25
N CYS A 333 -20.14 33.74 -17.03
CA CYS A 333 -19.63 32.40 -17.34
C CYS A 333 -19.87 31.94 -18.81
N SER A 334 -20.00 32.87 -19.76
CA SER A 334 -20.14 32.52 -21.18
C SER A 334 -18.91 31.76 -21.70
N ASN A 335 -17.73 32.07 -21.17
CA ASN A 335 -16.54 31.23 -21.27
C ASN A 335 -16.40 30.44 -19.98
N GLN A 336 -16.41 29.10 -20.07
CA GLN A 336 -16.39 28.22 -18.91
C GLN A 336 -15.08 28.37 -18.10
N GLU A 337 -13.98 28.77 -18.75
CA GLU A 337 -12.68 28.99 -18.09
C GLU A 337 -12.72 30.11 -17.04
N ASP A 338 -13.53 31.15 -17.26
CA ASP A 338 -13.63 32.32 -16.36
C ASP A 338 -14.35 32.00 -15.05
N CYS A 339 -15.05 30.85 -15.01
CA CYS A 339 -15.80 30.36 -13.86
C CYS A 339 -15.27 29.04 -13.30
N LEU A 340 -14.09 28.59 -13.74
CA LEU A 340 -13.41 27.47 -13.10
C LEU A 340 -13.06 27.82 -11.65
N ALA A 341 -13.15 26.83 -10.76
CA ALA A 341 -12.69 27.01 -9.38
C ALA A 341 -11.17 27.12 -9.37
N GLU A 342 -10.63 27.96 -8.48
CA GLU A 342 -9.23 27.82 -8.11
C GLU A 342 -8.94 26.41 -7.57
N PRO A 343 -7.71 25.90 -7.75
CA PRO A 343 -7.37 24.56 -7.30
C PRO A 343 -7.54 24.43 -5.79
N LYS A 344 -8.16 23.34 -5.36
CA LYS A 344 -8.20 22.99 -3.94
C LYS A 344 -6.83 22.48 -3.52
N VAL A 345 -6.27 23.07 -2.48
CA VAL A 345 -4.92 22.72 -2.00
C VAL A 345 -5.02 21.92 -0.72
N ASN A 346 -4.69 20.63 -0.81
CA ASN A 346 -4.64 19.70 0.32
C ASN A 346 -3.18 19.42 0.71
N ARG A 347 -2.85 19.56 1.99
CA ARG A 347 -1.53 19.24 2.54
C ARG A 347 -1.61 18.10 3.52
N TRP A 348 -0.68 17.17 3.45
CA TRP A 348 -0.62 16.03 4.36
C TRP A 348 0.79 15.82 4.89
N GLY A 349 1.00 16.24 6.14
CA GLY A 349 2.32 16.42 6.71
C GLY A 349 3.12 17.49 5.97
N THR A 350 4.44 17.33 5.95
CA THR A 350 5.37 18.23 5.22
C THR A 350 5.72 17.71 3.83
N LYS A 351 5.48 16.42 3.53
CA LYS A 351 5.98 15.76 2.32
C LYS A 351 5.00 15.78 1.14
N PHE A 352 3.69 15.93 1.37
CA PHE A 352 2.66 15.82 0.32
C PHE A 352 1.83 17.09 0.20
N ILE A 353 1.70 17.57 -1.03
CA ILE A 353 0.80 18.65 -1.41
C ILE A 353 0.02 18.19 -2.63
N THR A 354 -1.30 18.31 -2.61
CA THR A 354 -2.17 17.95 -3.73
C THR A 354 -2.95 19.19 -4.15
N TYR A 355 -2.96 19.45 -5.45
CA TYR A 355 -3.78 20.46 -6.08
C TYR A 355 -4.86 19.74 -6.88
N GLU A 356 -6.11 19.92 -6.49
CA GLU A 356 -7.27 19.33 -7.16
C GLU A 356 -7.92 20.41 -8.02
N TYR A 357 -7.99 20.17 -9.33
CA TYR A 357 -8.63 21.06 -10.29
C TYR A 357 -9.93 20.40 -10.77
N PRO A 358 -11.06 20.61 -10.07
CA PRO A 358 -12.34 20.09 -10.51
C PRO A 358 -12.82 20.82 -11.77
N ARG A 359 -13.24 20.06 -12.78
CA ARG A 359 -13.88 20.54 -14.01
C ARG A 359 -15.20 19.80 -14.18
N ASP A 360 -16.17 20.46 -14.81
CA ASP A 360 -17.47 19.85 -15.12
C ASP A 360 -18.18 19.23 -13.90
N LEU A 361 -18.11 19.93 -12.76
CA LEU A 361 -18.73 19.49 -11.51
C LEU A 361 -20.26 19.39 -11.64
N ASN A 362 -20.81 18.22 -11.32
CA ASN A 362 -22.21 17.98 -11.03
C ASN A 362 -22.32 17.35 -9.64
N SER A 363 -23.15 17.92 -8.78
CA SER A 363 -23.37 17.42 -7.43
C SER A 363 -24.84 17.55 -7.06
N ILE A 364 -25.49 16.41 -6.85
CA ILE A 364 -26.89 16.27 -6.46
C ILE A 364 -26.91 15.47 -5.17
N SER A 365 -27.47 16.04 -4.13
CA SER A 365 -27.73 15.37 -2.86
C SER A 365 -29.13 15.75 -2.40
N VAL A 366 -30.07 14.83 -2.60
CA VAL A 366 -31.44 14.95 -2.08
C VAL A 366 -31.70 13.76 -1.17
N GLN A 367 -31.71 13.93 0.15
CA GLN A 367 -31.73 12.80 1.08
C GLN A 367 -32.61 13.04 2.30
N SER A 368 -33.19 11.95 2.81
CA SER A 368 -33.89 11.94 4.08
C SER A 368 -32.91 11.92 5.26
N GLY A 369 -33.45 12.11 6.48
CA GLY A 369 -32.70 11.92 7.73
C GLY A 369 -32.17 10.50 7.97
N SER A 370 -32.61 9.51 7.18
CA SER A 370 -32.20 8.11 7.26
C SER A 370 -31.23 7.70 6.13
N SER A 371 -30.62 8.65 5.43
CA SER A 371 -29.72 8.40 4.29
C SER A 371 -30.39 7.66 3.13
N TYR A 372 -31.70 7.85 2.95
CA TYR A 372 -32.43 7.36 1.79
C TYR A 372 -32.72 8.53 0.85
N GLY A 373 -32.44 8.40 -0.44
CA GLY A 373 -32.58 9.52 -1.36
C GLY A 373 -31.88 9.36 -2.69
N ILE A 374 -31.52 10.49 -3.28
CA ILE A 374 -30.89 10.63 -4.57
C ILE A 374 -29.53 11.27 -4.36
N TYR A 375 -28.49 10.59 -4.82
CA TYR A 375 -27.12 11.06 -4.73
C TYR A 375 -26.41 10.84 -6.05
N LEU A 376 -25.76 11.89 -6.53
CA LEU A 376 -24.88 11.87 -7.67
C LEU A 376 -23.77 12.89 -7.43
N TYR A 377 -22.53 12.48 -7.59
CA TYR A 377 -21.39 13.38 -7.71
C TYR A 377 -20.59 12.96 -8.93
N GLU A 378 -20.42 13.87 -9.87
CA GLU A 378 -19.71 13.64 -11.12
C GLU A 378 -18.77 14.82 -11.36
N THR A 379 -17.51 14.55 -11.67
CA THR A 379 -16.53 15.60 -11.97
C THR A 379 -15.39 15.04 -12.82
N ASN A 380 -14.87 15.87 -13.71
CA ASN A 380 -13.60 15.64 -14.37
C ASN A 380 -12.52 16.32 -13.53
N GLN A 381 -11.76 15.54 -12.76
CA GLN A 381 -10.78 16.09 -11.84
C GLN A 381 -9.37 15.89 -12.39
N ALA A 382 -8.59 16.97 -12.42
CA ALA A 382 -7.15 16.89 -12.61
C ALA A 382 -6.45 17.08 -11.26
N ASP A 383 -5.73 16.06 -10.82
CA ASP A 383 -4.98 16.07 -9.58
C ASP A 383 -3.50 16.24 -9.86
N MET A 384 -2.89 17.26 -9.28
CA MET A 384 -1.44 17.46 -9.30
C MET A 384 -0.89 17.18 -7.90
N VAL A 385 -0.21 16.05 -7.76
CA VAL A 385 0.45 15.66 -6.51
C VAL A 385 1.91 16.11 -6.58
N ARG A 386 2.35 16.89 -5.59
CA ARG A 386 3.72 17.30 -5.37
C ARG A 386 4.28 16.59 -4.14
N ILE A 387 5.49 16.04 -4.29
CA ILE A 387 6.19 15.35 -3.22
C ILE A 387 7.57 15.96 -3.00
N ILE A 388 7.98 16.04 -1.74
CA ILE A 388 9.34 16.42 -1.37
C ILE A 388 10.20 15.17 -1.30
N TYR A 389 11.16 15.05 -2.23
CA TYR A 389 12.19 14.01 -2.19
C TYR A 389 13.29 14.44 -1.24
N ASP A 390 13.46 13.71 -0.13
CA ASP A 390 14.41 14.05 0.93
C ASP A 390 15.57 13.04 1.02
N TRP A 391 16.53 13.36 1.90
CA TRP A 391 17.71 12.52 2.11
C TRP A 391 17.33 11.14 2.69
N GLU A 392 16.26 11.06 3.49
CA GLU A 392 15.74 9.79 4.04
C GLU A 392 15.34 8.84 2.92
N THR A 393 14.59 9.37 1.93
CA THR A 393 14.19 8.63 0.73
C THR A 393 15.39 8.24 -0.13
N LEU A 394 16.41 9.11 -0.24
CA LEU A 394 17.63 8.81 -0.99
C LEU A 394 18.40 7.63 -0.39
N VAL A 395 18.67 7.66 0.92
CA VAL A 395 19.42 6.60 1.61
C VAL A 395 18.71 5.27 1.52
N SER A 396 17.38 5.28 1.72
CA SER A 396 16.52 4.11 1.58
C SER A 396 16.53 3.53 0.16
N ASN A 397 16.46 4.38 -0.87
CA ASN A 397 16.51 3.92 -2.26
C ASN A 397 17.88 3.33 -2.61
N LEU A 398 18.97 3.95 -2.18
CA LEU A 398 20.32 3.46 -2.43
C LEU A 398 20.55 2.06 -1.84
N SER A 399 20.10 1.81 -0.60
CA SER A 399 20.26 0.48 0.02
C SER A 399 19.48 -0.60 -0.73
N VAL A 400 18.26 -0.29 -1.19
CA VAL A 400 17.45 -1.20 -2.00
C VAL A 400 18.08 -1.43 -3.37
N ILE A 401 18.57 -0.40 -4.04
CA ILE A 401 19.23 -0.51 -5.35
C ILE A 401 20.44 -1.45 -5.28
N LEU A 402 21.26 -1.36 -4.23
CA LEU A 402 22.40 -2.26 -4.04
C LEU A 402 21.96 -3.73 -3.92
N VAL A 403 20.88 -4.00 -3.18
CA VAL A 403 20.28 -5.34 -3.09
C VAL A 403 19.77 -5.81 -4.46
N LEU A 404 19.13 -4.93 -5.23
CA LEU A 404 18.59 -5.26 -6.56
C LEU A 404 19.69 -5.52 -7.59
N ILE A 405 20.74 -4.71 -7.62
CA ILE A 405 21.94 -4.94 -8.46
C ILE A 405 22.49 -6.33 -8.15
N ARG A 406 22.63 -6.64 -6.86
CA ARG A 406 23.12 -7.95 -6.45
C ARG A 406 22.21 -9.09 -6.88
N TRP A 407 20.90 -8.91 -6.80
CA TRP A 407 19.95 -9.91 -7.27
C TRP A 407 20.04 -10.14 -8.79
N VAL A 408 20.15 -9.08 -9.59
CA VAL A 408 20.34 -9.14 -11.04
C VAL A 408 21.62 -9.89 -11.40
N LEU A 409 22.72 -9.60 -10.72
CA LEU A 409 24.01 -10.26 -10.95
C LEU A 409 23.96 -11.75 -10.61
N SER A 410 23.29 -12.14 -9.53
CA SER A 410 23.06 -13.55 -9.20
C SER A 410 22.21 -14.26 -10.26
N LEU A 411 21.16 -13.62 -10.78
CA LEU A 411 20.34 -14.14 -11.87
C LEU A 411 21.15 -14.32 -13.16
N ALA A 412 21.97 -13.32 -13.51
CA ALA A 412 22.88 -13.39 -14.65
C ALA A 412 23.91 -14.52 -14.50
N ALA A 413 24.52 -14.66 -13.32
CA ALA A 413 25.48 -15.73 -13.03
C ALA A 413 24.85 -17.13 -13.17
N LEU A 414 23.62 -17.32 -12.68
CA LEU A 414 22.84 -18.56 -12.88
C LEU A 414 22.59 -18.85 -14.36
N HIS A 415 22.17 -17.85 -15.12
CA HIS A 415 21.85 -18.02 -16.53
C HIS A 415 23.09 -18.28 -17.38
N PHE A 416 24.19 -17.55 -17.15
CA PHE A 416 25.46 -17.81 -17.83
C PHE A 416 25.98 -19.21 -17.50
N GLY A 417 25.90 -19.64 -16.24
CA GLY A 417 26.23 -21.00 -15.83
C GLY A 417 25.40 -22.06 -16.57
N ALA A 418 24.07 -21.87 -16.65
CA ALA A 418 23.18 -22.78 -17.34
C ALA A 418 23.44 -22.85 -18.86
N VAL A 419 23.60 -21.69 -19.51
CA VAL A 419 23.80 -21.58 -20.98
C VAL A 419 25.15 -22.12 -21.40
N GLN A 420 26.23 -21.71 -20.73
CA GLN A 420 27.59 -22.07 -21.13
C GLN A 420 27.95 -23.51 -20.74
N ARG A 421 27.41 -24.02 -19.62
CA ARG A 421 27.87 -25.28 -19.02
C ARG A 421 26.82 -26.37 -18.96
N LYS A 422 25.63 -26.16 -19.53
CA LYS A 422 24.54 -27.14 -19.65
C LYS A 422 24.13 -27.76 -18.30
N ILE A 423 24.18 -26.94 -17.25
CA ILE A 423 23.72 -27.25 -15.89
C ILE A 423 22.20 -27.01 -15.82
N PRO A 424 21.43 -27.72 -14.96
CA PRO A 424 20.02 -27.42 -14.74
C PRO A 424 19.76 -25.93 -14.49
N CYS A 425 18.72 -25.39 -15.12
CA CYS A 425 18.39 -23.98 -15.00
C CYS A 425 17.58 -23.76 -13.72
N TYR A 426 18.24 -23.28 -12.66
CA TYR A 426 17.57 -22.95 -11.40
C TYR A 426 16.98 -21.54 -11.45
N GLY A 427 15.76 -21.37 -10.94
CA GLY A 427 15.17 -20.05 -10.69
C GLY A 427 15.87 -19.36 -9.52
N GLY A 428 16.39 -18.15 -9.74
CA GLY A 428 17.12 -17.38 -8.72
C GLY A 428 16.26 -16.34 -7.99
N GLY A 429 15.52 -16.74 -6.96
CA GLY A 429 14.76 -15.80 -6.13
C GLY A 429 15.61 -14.95 -5.18
N LEU A 430 14.95 -14.20 -4.28
CA LEU A 430 15.59 -13.43 -3.18
C LEU A 430 16.53 -14.28 -2.31
N GLY A 431 16.36 -15.60 -2.26
CA GLY A 431 17.33 -16.47 -1.60
C GLY A 431 18.76 -16.29 -2.11
N CYS A 432 18.96 -15.89 -3.38
CA CYS A 432 20.30 -15.61 -3.92
C CYS A 432 21.01 -14.43 -3.25
N VAL A 433 20.26 -13.54 -2.59
CA VAL A 433 20.82 -12.42 -1.80
C VAL A 433 20.78 -12.69 -0.30
N SER A 434 20.40 -13.90 0.12
CA SER A 434 20.23 -14.28 1.53
C SER A 434 21.50 -14.03 2.36
N SER A 435 22.69 -14.27 1.82
CA SER A 435 23.98 -14.06 2.53
C SER A 435 24.54 -12.64 2.43
N TYR A 436 23.87 -11.74 1.71
CA TYR A 436 24.36 -10.39 1.49
C TYR A 436 24.16 -9.50 2.72
N ARG A 437 25.23 -8.84 3.17
CA ARG A 437 25.21 -8.03 4.41
C ARG A 437 24.23 -6.87 4.33
N ILE A 438 24.13 -6.19 3.19
CA ILE A 438 23.18 -5.08 3.01
C ILE A 438 21.74 -5.59 3.08
N PHE A 439 21.47 -6.81 2.56
CA PHE A 439 20.15 -7.42 2.68
C PHE A 439 19.81 -7.75 4.13
N ASP A 440 20.76 -8.25 4.93
CA ASP A 440 20.55 -8.49 6.37
C ASP A 440 20.36 -7.18 7.18
N LEU A 441 21.04 -6.11 6.78
CA LEU A 441 20.97 -4.79 7.43
C LEU A 441 19.88 -3.89 6.83
N LEU A 442 19.08 -4.41 5.89
CA LEU A 442 18.08 -3.62 5.17
C LEU A 442 17.10 -2.97 6.15
N LEU A 443 16.64 -3.71 7.17
CA LEU A 443 15.78 -3.19 8.23
C LEU A 443 16.35 -1.93 8.88
N ILE A 444 17.65 -1.89 9.18
CA ILE A 444 18.32 -0.75 9.82
C ILE A 444 18.43 0.41 8.83
N SER A 445 18.84 0.13 7.59
CA SER A 445 18.99 1.17 6.55
C SER A 445 17.65 1.83 6.16
N MET A 446 16.54 1.12 6.35
CA MET A 446 15.19 1.58 6.02
C MET A 446 14.48 2.28 7.18
N LEU A 447 15.05 2.29 8.39
CA LEU A 447 14.43 2.93 9.57
C LEU A 447 14.02 4.39 9.33
N PRO A 448 14.82 5.25 8.64
CA PRO A 448 14.41 6.64 8.39
C PRO A 448 13.12 6.74 7.56
N GLN A 449 12.95 5.85 6.58
CA GLN A 449 11.79 5.85 5.68
C GLN A 449 10.63 5.01 6.21
N LEU A 450 10.84 4.18 7.24
CA LEU A 450 9.90 3.18 7.71
C LEU A 450 8.53 3.78 8.07
N LYS A 451 8.51 4.96 8.69
CA LYS A 451 7.28 5.70 9.00
C LYS A 451 6.42 5.88 7.73
N MET A 452 7.01 6.40 6.66
CA MET A 452 6.33 6.63 5.39
C MET A 452 5.96 5.32 4.69
N THR A 453 6.84 4.33 4.71
CA THR A 453 6.60 3.02 4.10
C THR A 453 5.40 2.32 4.77
N LEU A 454 5.29 2.38 6.10
CA LEU A 454 4.14 1.86 6.84
C LEU A 454 2.88 2.66 6.56
N THR A 455 2.95 4.00 6.47
CA THR A 455 1.78 4.80 6.11
C THR A 455 1.26 4.42 4.72
N ALA A 456 2.15 4.32 3.74
CA ALA A 456 1.83 3.95 2.37
C ALA A 456 1.15 2.57 2.34
N PHE A 457 1.71 1.58 3.04
CA PHE A 457 1.13 0.24 3.13
C PHE A 457 -0.29 0.22 3.72
N TRP A 458 -0.51 0.94 4.82
CA TRP A 458 -1.84 1.02 5.42
C TRP A 458 -2.83 1.81 4.57
N THR A 459 -2.35 2.66 3.65
CA THR A 459 -3.19 3.40 2.67
C THR A 459 -3.58 2.55 1.45
N VAL A 460 -2.82 1.51 1.09
CA VAL A 460 -3.06 0.66 -0.09
C VAL A 460 -4.51 0.13 -0.15
N GLY A 461 -5.18 0.29 -1.29
CA GLY A 461 -6.54 -0.24 -1.51
C GLY A 461 -7.67 0.66 -1.04
N CYS A 462 -7.39 1.77 -0.35
CA CYS A 462 -8.41 2.75 0.03
C CYS A 462 -8.32 3.98 -0.87
N ARG A 463 -9.47 4.48 -1.34
CA ARG A 463 -9.60 5.77 -2.02
C ARG A 463 -10.04 6.81 -1.00
N PHE A 464 -9.11 7.62 -0.51
CA PHE A 464 -9.39 8.63 0.50
C PHE A 464 -9.92 9.92 -0.11
N GLU A 465 -10.77 10.62 0.63
CA GLU A 465 -11.10 12.04 0.40
C GLU A 465 -10.25 12.94 1.29
N GLY A 466 -10.11 14.22 0.91
CA GLY A 466 -9.45 15.24 1.73
C GLY A 466 -7.92 15.10 1.80
N GLN A 467 -7.34 15.46 2.94
CA GLN A 467 -5.87 15.56 3.07
C GLN A 467 -5.14 14.24 2.76
N GLN A 468 -5.70 13.10 3.17
CA GLN A 468 -5.06 11.79 2.95
C GLN A 468 -5.12 11.33 1.47
N ALA A 469 -6.00 11.91 0.66
CA ALA A 469 -6.13 11.60 -0.77
C ALA A 469 -4.79 11.74 -1.52
N GLY A 470 -3.99 12.75 -1.14
CA GLY A 470 -2.69 12.99 -1.75
C GLY A 470 -1.72 11.80 -1.65
N LEU A 471 -1.77 11.04 -0.55
CA LEU A 471 -0.97 9.84 -0.42
C LEU A 471 -1.53 8.67 -1.24
N SER A 472 -2.87 8.51 -1.28
CA SER A 472 -3.48 7.43 -2.07
C SER A 472 -3.38 7.65 -3.58
N GLU A 473 -3.25 8.88 -4.06
CA GLU A 473 -3.05 9.17 -5.49
C GLU A 473 -1.56 9.20 -5.89
N ALA A 474 -0.64 9.25 -4.92
CA ALA A 474 0.80 9.22 -5.13
C ALA A 474 1.33 7.82 -5.49
N TRP A 475 0.96 7.29 -6.67
CA TRP A 475 1.38 5.95 -7.12
C TRP A 475 2.91 5.73 -7.10
N PHE A 476 3.67 6.77 -7.40
CA PHE A 476 5.13 6.81 -7.39
C PHE A 476 5.74 6.89 -5.98
N THR A 477 4.90 6.93 -4.94
CA THR A 477 5.28 6.69 -3.54
C THR A 477 4.73 5.36 -3.05
N ILE A 478 3.48 5.05 -3.36
CA ILE A 478 2.82 3.82 -2.90
C ILE A 478 3.51 2.57 -3.45
N TYR A 479 3.72 2.45 -4.77
CA TYR A 479 4.30 1.23 -5.34
C TYR A 479 5.75 0.97 -4.93
N PRO A 480 6.65 1.98 -4.92
CA PRO A 480 7.98 1.78 -4.34
C PRO A 480 7.91 1.40 -2.85
N SER A 481 7.02 2.03 -2.08
CA SER A 481 6.84 1.70 -0.66
C SER A 481 6.36 0.26 -0.45
N ILE A 482 5.48 -0.27 -1.33
CA ILE A 482 5.09 -1.69 -1.31
C ILE A 482 6.32 -2.58 -1.53
N ALA A 483 7.12 -2.30 -2.56
CA ALA A 483 8.33 -3.07 -2.86
C ALA A 483 9.34 -3.01 -1.70
N GLN A 484 9.57 -1.82 -1.16
CA GLN A 484 10.45 -1.57 -0.01
C GLN A 484 10.00 -2.31 1.24
N LEU A 485 8.71 -2.23 1.59
CA LEU A 485 8.14 -2.94 2.73
C LEU A 485 8.34 -4.44 2.58
N MET A 486 8.02 -5.00 1.41
CA MET A 486 8.12 -6.43 1.17
C MET A 486 9.58 -6.91 1.19
N LEU A 487 10.52 -6.14 0.63
CA LEU A 487 11.96 -6.43 0.71
C LEU A 487 12.46 -6.41 2.15
N MET A 488 12.07 -5.38 2.93
CA MET A 488 12.41 -5.27 4.34
C MET A 488 11.79 -6.41 5.17
N TYR A 489 10.54 -6.79 4.88
CA TYR A 489 9.87 -7.89 5.55
C TYR A 489 10.55 -9.23 5.25
N PHE A 490 10.92 -9.50 4.00
CA PHE A 490 11.67 -10.71 3.64
C PHE A 490 13.11 -10.69 4.17
N SER A 491 13.74 -9.52 4.31
CA SER A 491 15.01 -9.36 5.02
C SER A 491 14.89 -9.76 6.51
N LEU A 492 13.84 -9.30 7.19
CA LEU A 492 13.56 -9.71 8.57
C LEU A 492 13.31 -11.22 8.67
N LEU A 493 12.52 -11.79 7.75
CA LEU A 493 12.28 -13.23 7.69
C LEU A 493 13.57 -14.01 7.42
N ASN A 494 14.49 -13.49 6.59
CA ASN A 494 15.81 -14.07 6.36
C ASN A 494 16.63 -14.11 7.64
N LEU A 495 16.67 -13.00 8.39
CA LEU A 495 17.38 -12.91 9.66
C LEU A 495 16.80 -13.91 10.69
N LEU A 496 15.48 -13.96 10.83
CA LEU A 496 14.80 -14.91 11.71
C LEU A 496 15.04 -16.36 11.29
N ALA A 497 15.03 -16.65 10.00
CA ALA A 497 15.34 -17.98 9.46
C ALA A 497 16.79 -18.38 9.76
N LYS A 498 17.76 -17.46 9.67
CA LYS A 498 19.15 -17.71 10.07
C LYS A 498 19.28 -17.96 11.57
N LEU A 499 18.67 -17.11 12.40
CA LEU A 499 18.68 -17.24 13.87
C LEU A 499 18.05 -18.55 14.34
N THR A 500 16.93 -18.94 13.73
CA THR A 500 16.23 -20.20 14.05
C THR A 500 16.83 -21.42 13.33
N ARG A 501 17.86 -21.23 12.49
CA ARG A 501 18.49 -22.24 11.64
C ARG A 501 17.46 -23.02 10.80
N ARG A 502 16.51 -22.29 10.20
CA ARG A 502 15.46 -22.81 9.32
C ARG A 502 15.70 -22.33 7.89
N ARG A 503 15.26 -23.11 6.91
CA ARG A 503 15.18 -22.72 5.49
C ARG A 503 13.75 -22.36 5.14
N MET A 504 13.59 -21.25 4.44
CA MET A 504 12.29 -20.71 4.07
C MET A 504 12.23 -20.41 2.58
N THR A 505 11.08 -20.68 1.95
CA THR A 505 10.83 -20.31 0.56
C THR A 505 10.54 -18.81 0.43
N ASP A 506 11.01 -18.23 -0.66
CA ASP A 506 10.77 -16.86 -1.11
C ASP A 506 9.73 -16.78 -2.24
N ALA A 507 9.08 -17.89 -2.58
CA ALA A 507 8.13 -17.98 -3.71
C ALA A 507 6.95 -17.01 -3.59
N LEU A 508 6.52 -16.68 -2.37
CA LEU A 508 5.38 -15.79 -2.10
C LEU A 508 5.72 -14.29 -2.17
N PHE A 509 6.99 -13.93 -2.30
CA PHE A 509 7.40 -12.53 -2.40
C PHE A 509 6.75 -11.80 -3.58
N GLY A 510 6.96 -12.31 -4.80
CA GLY A 510 6.41 -11.71 -6.03
C GLY A 510 4.87 -11.61 -6.03
N PRO A 511 4.13 -12.69 -5.73
CA PRO A 511 2.67 -12.67 -5.68
C PRO A 511 2.13 -11.68 -4.64
N SER A 512 2.82 -11.52 -3.51
CA SER A 512 2.40 -10.56 -2.48
C SER A 512 2.57 -9.12 -2.93
N VAL A 513 3.70 -8.79 -3.59
CA VAL A 513 3.90 -7.46 -4.18
C VAL A 513 2.85 -7.20 -5.27
N ALA A 514 2.66 -8.14 -6.18
CA ALA A 514 1.69 -8.02 -7.26
C ALA A 514 0.27 -7.82 -6.72
N PHE A 515 -0.14 -8.59 -5.71
CA PHE A 515 -1.44 -8.48 -5.07
C PHE A 515 -1.66 -7.10 -4.43
N LEU A 516 -0.68 -6.57 -3.69
CA LEU A 516 -0.77 -5.23 -3.10
C LEU A 516 -0.83 -4.13 -4.18
N CYS A 517 -0.07 -4.29 -5.27
CA CYS A 517 -0.12 -3.36 -6.40
C CYS A 517 -1.49 -3.39 -7.09
N LEU A 518 -2.07 -4.58 -7.29
CA LEU A 518 -3.40 -4.76 -7.90
C LEU A 518 -4.50 -4.21 -7.00
N ILE A 519 -4.45 -4.45 -5.69
CA ILE A 519 -5.40 -3.85 -4.73
C ILE A 519 -5.35 -2.31 -4.81
N HIS A 520 -4.15 -1.73 -4.91
CA HIS A 520 -4.04 -0.28 -5.04
C HIS A 520 -4.51 0.24 -6.40
N TYR A 521 -4.23 -0.50 -7.48
CA TYR A 521 -4.66 -0.16 -8.82
C TYR A 521 -6.19 -0.15 -8.92
N PHE A 522 -6.85 -1.20 -8.43
CA PHE A 522 -8.31 -1.34 -8.41
C PHE A 522 -8.98 -0.67 -7.21
N ARG A 523 -8.33 0.29 -6.53
CA ARG A 523 -8.87 0.89 -5.30
C ARG A 523 -10.24 1.54 -5.52
N SER A 524 -10.47 2.13 -6.69
CA SER A 524 -11.73 2.80 -7.02
C SER A 524 -12.87 1.77 -7.20
N GLU A 525 -12.59 0.70 -7.93
CA GLU A 525 -13.54 -0.39 -8.17
C GLU A 525 -13.79 -1.20 -6.90
N LEU A 526 -12.76 -1.39 -6.06
CA LEU A 526 -12.89 -2.03 -4.76
C LEU A 526 -13.72 -1.18 -3.80
N ALA A 527 -13.53 0.15 -3.79
CA ALA A 527 -14.33 1.05 -2.97
C ALA A 527 -15.80 1.07 -3.39
N ALA A 528 -16.08 0.93 -4.70
CA ALA A 528 -17.44 0.82 -5.23
C ALA A 528 -18.03 -0.60 -5.12
N SER A 529 -17.22 -1.59 -4.72
CA SER A 529 -17.63 -2.99 -4.68
C SER A 529 -18.44 -3.30 -3.42
N PRO A 530 -19.54 -4.07 -3.53
CA PRO A 530 -20.27 -4.55 -2.36
C PRO A 530 -19.47 -5.58 -1.53
N VAL A 531 -18.29 -6.01 -1.98
CA VAL A 531 -17.42 -6.95 -1.23
C VAL A 531 -17.01 -6.37 0.12
N TRP A 532 -16.86 -5.04 0.20
CA TRP A 532 -16.50 -4.33 1.42
C TRP A 532 -17.69 -3.46 1.84
N ASN A 533 -18.67 -4.06 2.53
CA ASN A 533 -19.94 -3.45 2.99
C ASN A 533 -19.81 -2.13 3.80
N ASP A 534 -18.60 -1.63 4.03
CA ASP A 534 -18.28 -0.49 4.89
C ASP A 534 -17.97 0.81 4.12
N ILE A 535 -17.97 0.81 2.77
CA ILE A 535 -17.52 1.95 1.95
C ILE A 535 -18.55 2.32 0.87
N ASP A 536 -18.80 3.61 0.67
CA ASP A 536 -19.69 4.18 -0.36
C ASP A 536 -18.95 4.54 -1.67
N GLY A 537 -17.78 3.93 -1.91
CA GLY A 537 -16.82 4.40 -2.93
C GLY A 537 -15.75 5.36 -2.39
N ARG A 538 -15.87 5.85 -1.15
CA ARG A 538 -14.99 6.89 -0.59
C ARG A 538 -14.67 6.61 0.88
N VAL A 539 -13.43 6.85 1.25
CA VAL A 539 -12.96 6.66 2.62
C VAL A 539 -12.64 8.03 3.23
N SER A 540 -13.26 8.35 4.36
CA SER A 540 -13.01 9.63 5.03
C SER A 540 -11.58 9.70 5.57
N THR A 541 -10.99 10.90 5.54
CA THR A 541 -9.71 11.14 6.23
C THR A 541 -9.94 11.03 7.73
N LEU A 542 -9.19 10.14 8.39
CA LEU A 542 -9.18 9.98 9.85
C LEU A 542 -7.86 10.39 10.51
N VAL A 543 -6.83 10.66 9.69
CA VAL A 543 -5.49 11.04 10.12
C VAL A 543 -5.08 12.31 9.39
N PHE A 544 -5.13 13.42 10.11
CA PHE A 544 -4.93 14.76 9.57
C PHE A 544 -3.46 15.19 9.58
N SER A 545 -3.15 16.24 8.82
CA SER A 545 -1.78 16.72 8.61
C SER A 545 -1.02 17.05 9.91
N ASP A 546 -1.68 17.63 10.90
CA ASP A 546 -1.05 17.98 12.18
C ASP A 546 -0.73 16.76 13.04
N GLU A 547 -1.55 15.71 12.97
CA GLU A 547 -1.27 14.43 13.60
C GLU A 547 -0.07 13.74 12.94
N VAL A 548 0.01 13.79 11.60
CA VAL A 548 1.15 13.21 10.84
C VAL A 548 2.48 13.85 11.21
N LYS A 549 2.49 15.15 11.54
CA LYS A 549 3.69 15.85 12.03
C LYS A 549 4.12 15.32 13.40
N LYS A 550 3.17 15.00 14.28
CA LYS A 550 3.43 14.54 15.66
C LYS A 550 3.64 13.03 15.78
N MET A 551 3.17 12.24 14.80
CA MET A 551 3.18 10.78 14.88
C MET A 551 4.61 10.23 14.91
N THR A 552 4.83 9.26 15.79
CA THR A 552 6.07 8.50 15.93
C THR A 552 5.94 7.13 15.25
N LEU A 553 7.07 6.45 15.06
CA LEU A 553 7.06 5.08 14.53
C LEU A 553 6.32 4.10 15.47
N LEU A 554 6.41 4.32 16.78
CA LEU A 554 5.84 3.44 17.80
C LEU A 554 4.30 3.37 17.67
N ASP A 555 3.68 4.49 17.30
CA ASP A 555 2.22 4.64 17.24
C ASP A 555 1.56 3.64 16.27
N TYR A 556 2.28 3.17 15.23
CA TYR A 556 1.80 2.13 14.31
C TYR A 556 1.55 0.77 14.99
N PHE A 557 2.21 0.52 16.13
CA PHE A 557 2.19 -0.76 16.83
C PHE A 557 1.47 -0.69 18.17
N THR A 558 1.44 0.48 18.81
CA THR A 558 0.87 0.66 20.16
C THR A 558 -0.49 1.35 20.17
N SER A 559 -0.90 1.98 19.08
CA SER A 559 -2.16 2.73 18.98
C SER A 559 -3.05 2.21 17.85
N ASP A 560 -4.24 2.80 17.69
CA ASP A 560 -5.15 2.51 16.58
C ASP A 560 -4.76 3.21 15.27
N LEU A 561 -3.57 3.82 15.19
CA LEU A 561 -3.11 4.60 14.03
C LEU A 561 -3.12 3.80 12.73
N ALA A 562 -2.59 2.58 12.72
CA ALA A 562 -2.59 1.73 11.51
C ALA A 562 -4.02 1.45 11.00
N TRP A 563 -4.95 1.29 11.94
CA TRP A 563 -6.37 1.07 11.66
C TRP A 563 -7.05 2.34 11.13
N ARG A 564 -6.74 3.51 11.68
CA ARG A 564 -7.23 4.82 11.21
C ARG A 564 -6.65 5.22 9.85
N ILE A 565 -5.37 4.97 9.60
CA ILE A 565 -4.73 5.20 8.28
C ILE A 565 -5.36 4.30 7.21
N ASN A 566 -5.82 3.10 7.57
CA ASN A 566 -6.60 2.24 6.68
C ASN A 566 -8.08 2.69 6.54
N GLY A 567 -8.45 3.85 7.10
CA GLY A 567 -9.80 4.39 7.04
C GLY A 567 -10.85 3.56 7.77
N ARG A 568 -10.41 2.71 8.71
CA ARG A 568 -11.26 1.75 9.44
C ARG A 568 -12.05 0.78 8.55
N VAL A 569 -11.50 0.45 7.37
CA VAL A 569 -12.08 -0.57 6.49
C VAL A 569 -11.65 -1.97 6.94
N VAL A 570 -12.57 -2.74 7.55
CA VAL A 570 -12.27 -4.00 8.24
C VAL A 570 -11.64 -5.01 7.30
N GLY A 571 -12.28 -5.19 6.15
CA GLY A 571 -11.87 -6.22 5.22
C GLY A 571 -10.51 -5.98 4.56
N ILE A 572 -10.20 -4.74 4.16
CA ILE A 572 -8.89 -4.38 3.59
C ILE A 572 -7.79 -4.56 4.64
N PHE A 573 -8.04 -4.14 5.88
CA PHE A 573 -7.06 -4.27 6.97
C PHE A 573 -6.70 -5.72 7.25
N TRP A 574 -7.71 -6.58 7.43
CA TRP A 574 -7.48 -8.01 7.68
C TRP A 574 -6.87 -8.72 6.48
N THR A 575 -7.19 -8.31 5.26
CA THR A 575 -6.57 -8.85 4.04
C THR A 575 -5.06 -8.59 4.01
N LYS A 576 -4.63 -7.37 4.36
CA LYS A 576 -3.21 -7.01 4.48
C LYS A 576 -2.51 -7.81 5.57
N LEU A 577 -3.14 -7.95 6.74
CA LEU A 577 -2.60 -8.77 7.84
C LEU A 577 -2.50 -10.24 7.47
N ALA A 578 -3.52 -10.80 6.82
CA ALA A 578 -3.53 -12.18 6.33
C ALA A 578 -2.40 -12.40 5.30
N LEU A 579 -2.18 -11.45 4.39
CA LEU A 579 -1.08 -11.51 3.43
C LEU A 579 0.28 -11.58 4.14
N LEU A 580 0.53 -10.69 5.12
CA LEU A 580 1.77 -10.72 5.91
C LEU A 580 1.90 -12.06 6.66
N GLY A 581 0.81 -12.54 7.28
CA GLY A 581 0.77 -13.80 8.00
C GLY A 581 1.04 -15.04 7.13
N ILE A 582 0.48 -15.09 5.91
CA ILE A 582 0.70 -16.19 4.95
C ILE A 582 2.18 -16.30 4.59
N ASN A 583 2.85 -15.17 4.41
CA ASN A 583 4.29 -15.14 4.15
C ASN A 583 5.12 -15.58 5.36
N LEU A 584 4.61 -15.54 6.59
CA LEU A 584 5.30 -16.03 7.80
C LEU A 584 5.21 -17.57 7.94
N LEU A 585 4.14 -18.19 7.41
CA LEU A 585 3.86 -19.63 7.58
C LEU A 585 5.03 -20.55 7.17
N PRO A 586 5.76 -20.31 6.06
CA PRO A 586 6.89 -21.16 5.69
C PRO A 586 7.99 -21.20 6.76
N LEU A 587 8.24 -20.10 7.48
CA LEU A 587 9.20 -20.06 8.58
C LEU A 587 8.72 -20.91 9.76
N LEU A 588 7.43 -20.82 10.10
CA LEU A 588 6.84 -21.55 11.22
C LEU A 588 6.78 -23.06 10.96
N ALA A 589 6.47 -23.45 9.72
CA ALA A 589 6.38 -24.85 9.29
C ALA A 589 7.75 -25.50 9.04
N ALA A 590 8.79 -24.71 8.77
CA ALA A 590 10.14 -25.23 8.53
C ALA A 590 10.73 -25.88 9.77
N ARG A 591 11.36 -27.06 9.58
CA ARG A 591 12.08 -27.75 10.64
C ARG A 591 13.46 -27.10 10.84
N PRO A 592 13.88 -26.84 12.08
CA PRO A 592 15.22 -26.34 12.35
C PRO A 592 16.27 -27.41 12.06
N PHE A 593 17.43 -27.00 11.54
CA PHE A 593 18.57 -27.89 11.38
C PHE A 593 19.08 -28.36 12.75
N PRO A 594 19.45 -29.64 12.91
CA PRO A 594 19.97 -30.15 14.18
C PRO A 594 21.22 -29.36 14.61
N ILE A 595 21.32 -29.05 15.91
CA ILE A 595 22.57 -28.51 16.48
C ILE A 595 23.56 -29.68 16.50
N PRO A 596 24.72 -29.57 15.82
CA PRO A 596 25.74 -30.61 15.94
C PRO A 596 26.12 -30.71 17.41
N LYS A 597 25.82 -31.86 18.03
CA LYS A 597 26.18 -32.11 19.43
C LYS A 597 27.71 -32.10 19.51
N ARG A 598 28.26 -31.29 20.41
CA ARG A 598 29.70 -31.26 20.73
C ARG A 598 30.12 -32.70 21.07
N GLY A 599 30.86 -33.36 20.17
CA GLY A 599 31.33 -34.73 20.34
C GLY A 599 30.81 -35.78 19.34
N GLY A 600 29.84 -35.45 18.48
CA GLY A 600 29.45 -36.31 17.36
C GLY A 600 30.04 -35.79 16.05
N TYR A 601 31.08 -36.44 15.53
CA TYR A 601 31.68 -36.13 14.23
C TYR A 601 30.67 -36.38 13.08
N GLN A 602 29.73 -35.46 12.85
CA GLN A 602 29.31 -35.17 11.49
C GLN A 602 30.45 -34.34 10.88
N LEU A 603 31.44 -35.05 10.34
CA LEU A 603 32.57 -34.48 9.62
C LEU A 603 32.01 -33.56 8.53
N LEU A 604 32.17 -32.24 8.67
CA LEU A 604 31.92 -31.29 7.58
C LEU A 604 32.70 -31.80 6.36
N ARG A 605 32.01 -32.09 5.25
CA ARG A 605 32.66 -32.64 4.04
C ARG A 605 33.40 -31.51 3.31
N GLY A 606 34.45 -31.86 2.55
CA GLY A 606 35.49 -30.98 2.00
C GLY A 606 35.04 -29.55 1.67
N VAL A 607 34.03 -29.37 0.81
CA VAL A 607 33.51 -28.04 0.42
C VAL A 607 32.93 -27.21 1.58
N GLU A 608 32.24 -27.82 2.54
CA GLU A 608 31.71 -27.12 3.72
C GLU A 608 32.84 -26.58 4.61
N LYS A 609 33.94 -27.34 4.70
CA LYS A 609 35.17 -26.94 5.39
C LYS A 609 35.92 -25.86 4.62
N ALA A 610 36.03 -26.00 3.29
CA ALA A 610 36.72 -25.06 2.41
C ALA A 610 36.06 -23.67 2.40
N PHE A 611 34.73 -23.61 2.35
CA PHE A 611 33.97 -22.36 2.42
C PHE A 611 33.69 -21.88 3.85
N ALA A 612 34.23 -22.58 4.86
CA ALA A 612 34.06 -22.29 6.28
C ALA A 612 32.62 -21.89 6.64
N LEU A 613 31.64 -22.72 6.23
CA LEU A 613 30.22 -22.43 6.35
C LEU A 613 29.84 -22.10 7.81
N LYS A 614 29.64 -20.82 8.12
CA LYS A 614 29.18 -20.38 9.45
C LYS A 614 27.75 -20.89 9.68
N ALA A 615 27.39 -21.15 10.94
CA ALA A 615 26.03 -21.52 11.34
C ALA A 615 24.96 -20.55 10.80
N ASN A 616 25.32 -19.27 10.62
CA ASN A 616 24.49 -18.20 10.07
C ASN A 616 24.15 -18.37 8.57
N HIS A 617 24.86 -19.24 7.83
CA HIS A 617 24.63 -19.47 6.39
C HIS A 617 23.87 -20.80 6.11
N VAL A 618 23.58 -21.57 7.15
CA VAL A 618 22.85 -22.85 7.05
C VAL A 618 21.34 -22.62 6.91
N GLY A 619 20.81 -21.61 7.60
CA GLY A 619 19.43 -21.12 7.44
C GLY A 619 19.30 -19.98 6.42
N GLY A 620 18.11 -19.36 6.36
CA GLY A 620 17.82 -18.21 5.50
C GLY A 620 16.78 -18.49 4.40
N LEU A 621 16.62 -17.52 3.51
CA LEU A 621 15.73 -17.61 2.33
C LEU A 621 16.31 -18.52 1.24
N GLY A 622 15.40 -19.16 0.50
CA GLY A 622 15.68 -20.09 -0.58
C GLY A 622 15.54 -21.54 -0.14
N ILE A 623 14.76 -22.31 -0.90
CA ILE A 623 14.69 -23.77 -0.76
C ILE A 623 15.27 -24.39 -2.02
N SER A 624 16.40 -25.07 -1.87
CA SER A 624 16.93 -25.96 -2.89
C SER A 624 17.63 -27.15 -2.23
N PRO A 625 17.77 -28.29 -2.92
CA PRO A 625 18.63 -29.36 -2.43
C PRO A 625 20.07 -28.83 -2.32
N VAL A 626 20.64 -28.92 -1.11
CA VAL A 626 22.03 -28.50 -0.84
C VAL A 626 22.99 -29.32 -1.70
N TYR A 627 22.71 -30.61 -1.74
CA TYR A 627 23.56 -31.61 -2.33
C TYR A 627 22.84 -32.35 -3.45
N LEU A 628 23.54 -32.53 -4.56
CA LEU A 628 23.18 -33.42 -5.65
C LEU A 628 24.04 -34.68 -5.52
N ALA A 629 23.42 -35.85 -5.57
CA ALA A 629 24.11 -37.13 -5.53
C ALA A 629 24.12 -37.74 -6.93
N VAL A 630 25.32 -37.96 -7.49
CA VAL A 630 25.48 -38.66 -8.77
C VAL A 630 25.98 -40.07 -8.50
N PRO A 631 25.30 -41.12 -9.01
CA PRO A 631 25.82 -42.48 -8.93
C PRO A 631 27.09 -42.60 -9.77
N TYR A 632 28.18 -43.09 -9.17
CA TYR A 632 29.43 -43.35 -9.88
C TYR A 632 29.50 -44.83 -10.23
N GLU A 633 29.52 -45.19 -11.53
CA GLU A 633 29.85 -46.54 -11.96
C GLU A 633 31.38 -46.66 -12.07
N ILE A 634 31.99 -47.47 -11.21
CA ILE A 634 33.42 -47.81 -11.32
C ILE A 634 33.59 -48.64 -12.59
N GLY A 635 34.29 -48.08 -13.58
CA GLY A 635 34.64 -48.78 -14.81
C GLY A 635 35.37 -50.09 -14.54
N SER A 636 34.86 -51.18 -15.10
CA SER A 636 35.29 -52.56 -14.89
C SER A 636 36.63 -52.93 -15.55
N SER A 637 37.65 -52.07 -15.47
CA SER A 637 38.95 -52.34 -16.12
C SER A 637 40.05 -52.88 -15.20
N ASP A 638 39.89 -52.83 -13.88
CA ASP A 638 40.92 -53.32 -12.93
C ASP A 638 40.58 -54.66 -12.25
N ARG A 639 39.53 -55.37 -12.68
CA ARG A 639 39.11 -56.64 -12.04
C ARG A 639 39.78 -57.91 -12.56
N THR A 640 40.73 -57.84 -13.50
CA THR A 640 41.29 -59.03 -14.13
C THR A 640 42.64 -59.52 -13.60
N ASN A 641 43.21 -58.97 -12.53
CA ASN A 641 44.52 -59.42 -12.03
C ASN A 641 44.57 -60.02 -10.61
N ILE A 642 43.44 -60.28 -9.96
CA ILE A 642 43.44 -60.95 -8.65
C ILE A 642 42.34 -62.03 -8.60
N ALA A 643 42.51 -63.10 -9.37
CA ALA A 643 41.69 -64.30 -9.24
C ALA A 643 42.50 -65.57 -9.56
N GLN A 644 43.58 -65.79 -8.82
CA GLN A 644 44.19 -67.12 -8.67
C GLN A 644 44.73 -67.27 -7.24
N ARG A 645 43.84 -67.53 -6.29
CA ARG A 645 44.17 -68.32 -5.10
C ARG A 645 42.90 -68.97 -4.55
N SER A 646 42.98 -70.28 -4.44
CA SER A 646 41.94 -71.25 -4.15
C SER A 646 41.25 -70.97 -2.82
N TYR A 647 39.94 -70.71 -2.85
CA TYR A 647 39.07 -70.82 -1.69
C TYR A 647 37.77 -71.56 -2.06
N PRO A 648 37.16 -72.33 -1.13
CA PRO A 648 36.01 -73.18 -1.43
C PRO A 648 34.75 -72.34 -1.70
N GLN A 649 33.97 -72.73 -2.72
CA GLN A 649 32.77 -72.06 -3.24
C GLN A 649 31.59 -71.89 -2.26
N ALA A 650 31.72 -72.32 -0.99
CA ALA A 650 30.63 -72.24 -0.01
C ALA A 650 30.57 -70.91 0.77
N GLU A 651 31.67 -70.13 0.85
CA GLU A 651 31.66 -68.82 1.53
C GLU A 651 31.45 -67.63 0.60
N LEU A 652 31.58 -67.81 -0.72
CA LEU A 652 31.42 -66.74 -1.72
C LEU A 652 29.96 -66.25 -1.87
N LYS A 653 28.96 -67.00 -1.38
CA LYS A 653 27.54 -66.61 -1.41
C LYS A 653 27.09 -65.80 -0.19
N LYS A 654 27.88 -65.71 0.88
CA LYS A 654 27.56 -64.87 2.05
C LYS A 654 28.28 -63.51 2.05
N VAL A 655 29.29 -63.32 1.20
CA VAL A 655 29.95 -62.02 0.98
C VAL A 655 29.40 -61.29 -0.25
N ALA A 656 28.64 -61.96 -1.13
CA ALA A 656 28.03 -61.34 -2.31
C ALA A 656 26.69 -60.61 -2.04
N SER A 657 26.20 -60.57 -0.80
CA SER A 657 24.94 -59.89 -0.43
C SER A 657 25.13 -58.69 0.52
N GLN A 658 26.36 -58.21 0.69
CA GLN A 658 26.66 -56.99 1.43
C GLN A 658 27.72 -56.21 0.66
N ASP A 659 27.40 -54.96 0.31
CA ASP A 659 28.28 -53.95 -0.26
C ASP A 659 28.69 -54.10 -1.74
N SER A 660 27.72 -53.93 -2.65
CA SER A 660 27.96 -53.00 -3.76
C SER A 660 27.79 -51.57 -3.22
N ILE A 661 28.84 -51.05 -2.56
CA ILE A 661 28.93 -49.62 -2.25
C ILE A 661 28.99 -48.89 -3.59
N LEU A 662 27.82 -48.48 -4.08
CA LEU A 662 27.72 -47.46 -5.10
C LEU A 662 28.25 -46.18 -4.45
N GLU A 663 29.53 -45.87 -4.65
CA GLU A 663 30.10 -44.60 -4.21
C GLU A 663 29.28 -43.47 -4.87
N ARG A 664 28.54 -42.72 -4.06
CA ARG A 664 27.80 -41.55 -4.52
C ARG A 664 28.68 -40.32 -4.38
N ALA A 665 29.04 -39.72 -5.51
CA ALA A 665 29.70 -38.43 -5.50
C ALA A 665 28.68 -37.35 -5.11
N ILE A 666 29.03 -36.53 -4.12
CA ILE A 666 28.18 -35.45 -3.60
C ILE A 666 28.66 -34.12 -4.19
N TYR A 667 27.73 -33.30 -4.66
CA TYR A 667 28.01 -31.99 -5.25
C TYR A 667 27.14 -30.89 -4.66
N LEU A 668 27.71 -29.71 -4.44
CA LEU A 668 27.01 -28.49 -4.10
C LEU A 668 26.30 -27.93 -5.33
N ASN A 669 25.01 -27.63 -5.18
CA ASN A 669 24.20 -27.03 -6.23
C ASN A 669 24.68 -25.60 -6.58
N SER A 670 24.65 -25.25 -7.87
CA SER A 670 24.94 -23.91 -8.40
C SER A 670 24.12 -22.77 -7.77
N TYR A 671 22.84 -23.02 -7.42
CA TYR A 671 22.02 -22.07 -6.68
C TYR A 671 22.53 -21.85 -5.25
N GLU A 672 22.94 -22.93 -4.58
CA GLU A 672 23.43 -22.87 -3.20
C GLU A 672 24.77 -22.16 -3.12
N LEU A 673 25.62 -22.28 -4.13
CA LEU A 673 26.86 -21.52 -4.22
C LEU A 673 26.60 -20.01 -4.13
N LEU A 674 25.64 -19.50 -4.90
CA LEU A 674 25.27 -18.07 -4.88
C LEU A 674 24.54 -17.68 -3.59
N ARG A 675 23.61 -18.52 -3.10
CA ARG A 675 22.92 -18.32 -1.82
C ARG A 675 23.91 -18.16 -0.66
N LEU A 676 24.99 -18.93 -0.68
CA LEU A 676 26.07 -18.90 0.30
C LEU A 676 27.01 -17.69 0.16
N GLY A 677 26.89 -16.92 -0.92
CA GLY A 677 27.66 -15.68 -1.13
C GLY A 677 28.92 -15.87 -1.96
N TYR A 678 28.96 -16.90 -2.80
CA TYR A 678 30.10 -17.22 -3.66
C TYR A 678 29.70 -17.19 -5.13
N VAL A 679 30.62 -16.76 -5.98
CA VAL A 679 30.43 -16.69 -7.44
C VAL A 679 31.66 -17.26 -8.16
N VAL A 680 31.45 -17.82 -9.35
CA VAL A 680 32.56 -18.28 -10.19
C VAL A 680 33.01 -17.11 -11.05
N PHE A 681 34.28 -16.71 -10.89
CA PHE A 681 34.93 -15.63 -11.62
C PHE A 681 35.82 -16.17 -12.73
N GLY A 682 35.63 -15.65 -13.94
CA GLY A 682 36.45 -15.97 -15.10
C GLY A 682 36.46 -17.43 -15.50
N ASP A 683 35.45 -18.20 -15.11
CA ASP A 683 35.38 -19.63 -15.33
C ASP A 683 36.52 -20.47 -14.73
N HIS A 684 37.26 -19.98 -13.74
CA HIS A 684 38.38 -20.73 -13.15
C HIS A 684 38.48 -20.59 -11.64
N TYR A 685 37.85 -19.57 -11.07
CA TYR A 685 38.04 -19.21 -9.68
C TYR A 685 36.70 -19.09 -8.97
N ILE A 686 36.61 -19.52 -7.71
CA ILE A 686 35.52 -19.13 -6.82
C ILE A 686 36.03 -18.01 -5.95
N ILE A 687 35.27 -16.93 -5.87
CA ILE A 687 35.53 -15.80 -4.98
C ILE A 687 34.27 -15.50 -4.18
N THR A 688 34.44 -14.81 -3.06
CA THR A 688 33.28 -14.23 -2.39
C THR A 688 32.74 -13.13 -3.28
N PHE A 689 31.44 -12.99 -3.22
CA PHE A 689 30.75 -11.98 -3.97
C PHE A 689 31.06 -10.55 -3.44
N ASP A 690 31.38 -10.41 -2.15
CA ASP A 690 31.83 -9.13 -1.54
C ASP A 690 33.19 -8.72 -2.16
N ASP A 691 34.09 -9.68 -2.37
CA ASP A 691 35.36 -9.43 -3.07
C ASP A 691 35.14 -9.06 -4.54
N TRP A 692 34.15 -9.67 -5.20
CA TRP A 692 33.77 -9.33 -6.57
C TRP A 692 33.17 -7.91 -6.67
N ASP A 693 32.30 -7.51 -5.73
CA ASP A 693 31.74 -6.16 -5.67
C ASP A 693 32.88 -5.12 -5.57
N PHE A 694 33.89 -5.42 -4.75
CA PHE A 694 35.08 -4.57 -4.62
C PHE A 694 35.94 -4.55 -5.90
N LEU A 695 36.21 -5.71 -6.51
CA LEU A 695 36.97 -5.81 -7.77
C LEU A 695 36.28 -5.07 -8.93
N SER A 696 34.96 -5.11 -9.00
CA SER A 696 34.17 -4.43 -10.02
C SER A 696 34.10 -2.92 -9.79
N ALA A 697 33.90 -2.48 -8.55
CA ALA A 697 33.93 -1.06 -8.19
C ALA A 697 35.28 -0.40 -8.46
N MET A 698 36.37 -1.15 -8.25
CA MET A 698 37.73 -0.69 -8.53
C MET A 698 38.10 -0.80 -10.02
N ALA A 699 37.35 -1.54 -10.86
CA ALA A 699 37.69 -1.78 -12.26
C ALA A 699 38.03 -0.51 -13.10
N PRO A 700 37.35 0.64 -12.92
CA PRO A 700 37.73 1.89 -13.59
C PRO A 700 39.08 2.45 -13.15
N LEU A 701 39.55 2.12 -11.95
CA LEU A 701 40.79 2.56 -11.32
C LEU A 701 41.91 1.51 -11.41
N ARG A 702 41.83 0.58 -12.38
CA ARG A 702 42.82 -0.49 -12.61
C ARG A 702 44.28 -0.02 -12.63
N MET A 703 44.54 1.18 -13.15
CA MET A 703 45.90 1.77 -13.18
C MET A 703 46.48 2.05 -11.78
N PHE A 704 45.64 2.18 -10.75
CA PHE A 704 46.03 2.52 -9.38
C PHE A 704 45.99 1.33 -8.41
N TYR A 705 45.75 0.11 -8.89
CA TYR A 705 45.62 -1.08 -8.02
C TYR A 705 46.84 -1.35 -7.14
N HIS A 706 48.04 -1.06 -7.66
CA HIS A 706 49.29 -1.22 -6.94
C HIS A 706 49.38 -0.37 -5.67
N LEU A 707 48.58 0.70 -5.56
CA LEU A 707 48.52 1.59 -4.40
C LEU A 707 47.65 1.02 -3.26
N TRP A 708 46.78 0.03 -3.54
CA TRP A 708 45.91 -0.60 -2.54
C TRP A 708 46.39 -2.01 -2.19
N ASN A 709 46.66 -2.26 -0.90
CA ASN A 709 47.08 -3.57 -0.39
C ASN A 709 45.88 -4.50 -0.02
N GLN A 710 44.74 -4.34 -0.70
CA GLN A 710 43.59 -5.21 -0.49
C GLN A 710 43.86 -6.59 -1.11
N ARG A 711 43.41 -7.65 -0.44
CA ARG A 711 43.54 -9.03 -0.89
C ARG A 711 42.18 -9.69 -1.03
N VAL A 712 42.05 -10.59 -2.00
CA VAL A 712 40.84 -11.35 -2.32
C VAL A 712 41.09 -12.82 -2.02
N CYS A 713 40.11 -13.48 -1.41
CA CYS A 713 40.12 -14.92 -1.16
C CYS A 713 39.69 -15.67 -2.42
N VAL A 714 40.56 -16.55 -2.93
CA VAL A 714 40.35 -17.26 -4.20
C VAL A 714 40.48 -18.76 -4.01
N TRP A 715 39.52 -19.54 -4.52
CA TRP A 715 39.65 -20.98 -4.69
C TRP A 715 39.76 -21.33 -6.18
N THR A 716 40.77 -22.13 -6.53
CA THR A 716 40.96 -22.60 -7.90
C THR A 716 40.06 -23.81 -8.19
N LEU A 717 39.36 -23.76 -9.32
CA LEU A 717 38.52 -24.84 -9.82
C LEU A 717 39.26 -25.70 -10.84
N GLU A 718 39.10 -27.01 -10.72
CA GLU A 718 39.53 -28.00 -11.71
C GLU A 718 38.32 -28.71 -12.32
N GLU A 719 38.42 -29.08 -13.60
CA GLU A 719 37.41 -29.87 -14.28
C GLU A 719 37.53 -31.33 -13.84
N VAL A 720 36.40 -31.96 -13.51
CA VAL A 720 36.38 -33.39 -13.16
C VAL A 720 36.49 -34.20 -14.45
N GLU A 721 37.40 -35.18 -14.50
CA GLU A 721 37.64 -36.02 -15.69
C GLU A 721 36.34 -36.52 -16.31
N SER A 722 36.18 -36.22 -17.60
CA SER A 722 34.90 -36.32 -18.32
C SER A 722 34.56 -37.75 -18.68
N THR A 723 33.68 -38.39 -17.89
CA THR A 723 32.78 -39.42 -18.43
C THR A 723 31.64 -38.73 -19.20
N ALA A 724 30.97 -39.44 -20.12
CA ALA A 724 29.87 -38.88 -20.92
C ALA A 724 28.71 -38.27 -20.09
N GLU A 725 28.70 -38.49 -18.77
CA GLU A 725 27.67 -38.07 -17.81
C GLU A 725 28.06 -36.86 -16.93
N SER A 726 29.30 -36.35 -16.99
CA SER A 726 29.87 -35.39 -16.02
C SER A 726 30.16 -33.97 -16.56
N TYR A 727 29.57 -33.57 -17.70
CA TYR A 727 29.76 -32.23 -18.28
C TYR A 727 29.26 -31.10 -17.36
N GLY A 728 30.15 -30.16 -17.03
CA GLY A 728 29.85 -28.96 -16.24
C GLY A 728 30.10 -29.08 -14.73
N LEU A 729 30.53 -30.25 -14.25
CA LEU A 729 30.92 -30.50 -12.85
C LEU A 729 32.37 -30.06 -12.60
N ARG A 730 32.63 -29.46 -11.44
CA ARG A 730 33.97 -29.00 -11.06
C ARG A 730 34.33 -29.38 -9.65
N ALA A 731 35.62 -29.54 -9.37
CA ALA A 731 36.15 -29.79 -8.04
C ALA A 731 37.03 -28.61 -7.58
N LEU A 732 37.14 -28.45 -6.26
CA LEU A 732 38.14 -27.56 -5.69
C LEU A 732 39.52 -28.21 -5.82
N LYS A 733 40.49 -27.47 -6.37
CA LYS A 733 41.89 -27.90 -6.43
C LYS A 733 42.50 -28.07 -5.03
N SER A 734 42.13 -27.17 -4.13
CA SER A 734 42.58 -27.13 -2.74
C SER A 734 41.43 -26.75 -1.82
N LEU A 735 41.43 -27.29 -0.61
CA LEU A 735 40.50 -26.91 0.45
C LEU A 735 40.87 -25.56 1.09
N GLU A 736 42.13 -25.15 0.98
CA GLU A 736 42.63 -23.87 1.50
C GLU A 736 42.55 -22.79 0.41
N PRO A 737 41.94 -21.63 0.69
CA PRO A 737 41.94 -20.51 -0.26
C PRO A 737 43.33 -19.90 -0.41
N GLU A 738 43.60 -19.41 -1.61
CA GLU A 738 44.75 -18.54 -1.87
C GLU A 738 44.35 -17.06 -1.66
N MET A 739 45.28 -16.27 -1.12
CA MET A 739 45.07 -14.82 -0.93
C MET A 739 45.81 -14.06 -2.01
N TRP A 740 45.07 -13.49 -2.97
CA TRP A 740 45.66 -12.76 -4.09
C TRP A 740 45.50 -11.26 -3.90
N ARG A 741 46.50 -10.46 -4.27
CA ARG A 741 46.37 -9.00 -4.30
C ARG A 741 45.55 -8.58 -5.53
N LEU A 742 44.91 -7.41 -5.47
CA LEU A 742 44.12 -6.88 -6.60
C LEU A 742 44.92 -6.75 -7.90
N ASP A 743 46.22 -6.48 -7.79
CA ASP A 743 47.14 -6.31 -8.91
C ASP A 743 47.72 -7.63 -9.45
N ASP A 744 47.24 -8.79 -8.94
CA ASP A 744 47.63 -10.08 -9.48
C ASP A 744 47.23 -10.19 -10.96
N LYS A 745 48.21 -10.51 -11.82
CA LYS A 745 48.03 -10.63 -13.27
C LYS A 745 46.94 -11.64 -13.63
N ARG A 746 46.74 -12.68 -12.82
CA ARG A 746 45.70 -13.70 -13.03
C ARG A 746 44.30 -13.09 -12.91
N LEU A 747 44.07 -12.23 -11.91
CA LEU A 747 42.79 -11.53 -11.74
C LEU A 747 42.58 -10.46 -12.81
N GLN A 748 43.63 -9.71 -13.17
CA GLN A 748 43.53 -8.64 -14.17
C GLN A 748 43.19 -9.16 -15.57
N SER A 749 43.64 -10.38 -15.90
CA SER A 749 43.37 -11.03 -17.18
C SER A 749 41.89 -11.36 -17.41
N ILE A 750 41.10 -11.41 -16.33
CA ILE A 750 39.68 -11.72 -16.40
C ILE A 750 38.86 -10.42 -16.49
N PRO A 751 37.93 -10.30 -17.45
CA PRO A 751 36.97 -9.20 -17.47
C PRO A 751 36.10 -9.22 -16.21
N PHE A 752 35.94 -8.08 -15.54
CA PHE A 752 35.23 -8.02 -14.24
C PHE A 752 33.77 -8.49 -14.33
N TRP A 753 33.13 -8.37 -15.50
CA TRP A 753 31.76 -8.81 -15.76
C TRP A 753 31.63 -10.31 -16.05
N ARG A 754 32.74 -11.06 -16.17
CA ARG A 754 32.71 -12.50 -16.47
C ARG A 754 32.47 -13.32 -15.20
N ILE A 755 31.19 -13.41 -14.84
CA ILE A 755 30.70 -14.20 -13.70
C ILE A 755 29.76 -15.32 -14.14
N SER A 756 29.82 -16.45 -13.44
CA SER A 756 28.90 -17.58 -13.62
C SER A 756 28.64 -18.30 -12.30
N SER A 757 27.75 -19.29 -12.30
CA SER A 757 27.66 -20.30 -11.24
C SER A 757 27.92 -21.70 -11.80
N CYS A 758 28.35 -22.63 -10.95
CA CYS A 758 28.51 -24.02 -11.33
C CYS A 758 28.28 -24.98 -10.16
N VAL A 759 28.18 -26.26 -10.49
CA VAL A 759 28.08 -27.35 -9.51
C VAL A 759 29.48 -27.73 -9.05
N VAL A 760 29.70 -27.82 -7.72
CA VAL A 760 31.03 -28.02 -7.13
C VAL A 760 31.07 -29.33 -6.32
N ARG A 761 32.02 -30.22 -6.59
CA ARG A 761 32.18 -31.50 -5.88
C ARG A 761 32.62 -31.29 -4.43
N CYS A 762 31.92 -31.95 -3.51
CA CYS A 762 32.08 -31.82 -2.05
C CYS A 762 33.23 -32.60 -1.44
#